data_AF-A0A3M1SNP1-F1
#
_entry.id   AF-A0A3M1SNP1-F1
#
_cell.length_a   1.000
_cell.length_b   1.000
_cell.length_c   1.000
_cell.angle_alpha   90.00
_cell.angle_beta   90.00
_cell.angle_gamma   90.00
#
_symmetry.space_group_name_H-M   'P 1'
#
loop_
_entity.id
_entity.type
_entity.pdbx_description
1 polymer ?
#
loop_
_entity_poly.entity_id
_entity_poly.type
_entity_poly.pdbx_seq_one_letter_code
_entity_poly.pdbx_strand_id
1 'polypeptide(L)'
;MLHPLLSRKPTRSIDIRCQRQPLWGNQILRVETKPNLEVQPILELPHPRVIEDATQELIDWVVAVEHSDASIFEKAQKIATRLGAHYRADGLTEIGFWVPELIGQVMRKHEIYFEVLTPLDAINPRAARQTVRFQRDRLNLVQHGQYLWGVVSDMQPGKRDRLGSFYWIRYIDQQGTLQAIRDVVAYSLPYGVFAPAELYDMEKLQQNRADLDYFTRTSAIDLPPIFNARSVPIDTLPIPRVDAPRNILQLHVGTATAEGTLEGLTRLYQRISDKLAAGVPLTPAETNYIGYDAVQLLPVEPTIEFRTEYGFESEFFVCTSETGDILTIDLIKPNTQDWGYDVPIVGSSTTNPALLGSLRPDEAIDFIATLHNFSTGPIQVIYDIVYGHADNQSELLLNREYLKGPNMYGQDLNHQLPNVRAIFLEMQRRKINTGADGIRVDGGQDFRFFNPLSGLVEYDDAYLLAMSDVVQEIGGHKRLMFTIFEDGRPWPAEGWEETSTYADLIQLRPESYQWGPLIFAHNTPTLKGFWEKKWRRVCEVIQRGSNWITGCGNHDTVRRGNQVDPNEPINWNLGKTLPEVLHNAYDNPAVTLWVYGFSPGLPMDFINATARAPWMFFRNTDERYGVKVVSEEIGFLDWQVTPELYQNPELFPRLKSLGFETLDQLKEFGKALQHAMLEMDYDLSEVAAACQSCLGEDTTACNVETLKLLNRPGMVTFLKALDIPKLKEFALKFMEDCYGVCNVSHYEGDVDRHQAEFNLNLRRFRHDRPWLGQNLIGTDRFDKVSQGDRTIFYGVRTNPKDGSEGIAMVAHMGGDPMTVKLGEWLGLNLKQWQIAVASPGLEDNGNLEDLSQFELRDSQGLLVTFSPKT
;
A
#
# COMPACT_ATOMS: atom_id res chain seq x y z
N MET A 1 -8.25 0.82 -56.97
CA MET A 1 -8.32 1.49 -58.29
C MET A 1 -9.78 1.81 -58.60
N LEU A 2 -10.02 2.99 -59.17
CA LEU A 2 -11.22 3.45 -59.89
C LEU A 2 -12.48 3.91 -59.09
N HIS A 3 -12.64 5.24 -59.02
CA HIS A 3 -13.91 5.99 -59.23
C HIS A 3 -14.72 5.44 -60.44
N PRO A 4 -16.02 5.79 -60.72
CA PRO A 4 -16.80 6.97 -60.29
C PRO A 4 -18.37 6.85 -60.14
N LEU A 5 -18.98 7.97 -59.69
CA LEU A 5 -20.22 8.70 -60.17
C LEU A 5 -21.67 8.15 -60.05
N LEU A 6 -22.51 9.03 -59.45
CA LEU A 6 -23.86 9.52 -59.85
C LEU A 6 -25.05 8.50 -59.82
N SER A 7 -26.30 8.82 -59.46
CA SER A 7 -27.06 10.07 -59.62
C SER A 7 -28.45 9.98 -58.93
N ARG A 8 -28.96 11.14 -58.43
CA ARG A 8 -30.33 11.73 -58.61
C ARG A 8 -31.53 10.96 -58.01
N LYS A 9 -32.56 11.55 -57.39
CA LYS A 9 -33.29 12.87 -57.42
C LYS A 9 -34.54 12.68 -56.46
N PRO A 10 -35.59 13.53 -56.38
CA PRO A 10 -35.68 14.98 -56.18
C PRO A 10 -36.84 15.45 -55.22
N THR A 11 -36.85 16.77 -54.95
CA THR A 11 -38.01 17.71 -54.84
C THR A 11 -39.04 17.61 -53.70
N ARG A 12 -39.23 18.71 -52.97
CA ARG A 12 -40.14 19.81 -53.35
C ARG A 12 -39.84 21.12 -52.61
N SER A 13 -39.86 22.18 -53.40
CA SER A 13 -39.76 23.62 -53.10
C SER A 13 -41.10 24.24 -52.70
N ILE A 14 -41.09 25.48 -52.18
CA ILE A 14 -41.83 26.68 -52.64
C ILE A 14 -41.42 27.82 -51.66
N ASP A 15 -40.58 28.81 -52.02
CA ASP A 15 -40.84 30.02 -52.85
C ASP A 15 -41.73 31.03 -52.07
N ILE A 16 -41.39 32.32 -51.86
CA ILE A 16 -41.44 33.41 -52.86
C ILE A 16 -40.75 34.69 -52.33
N ARG A 17 -40.26 35.45 -53.32
CA ARG A 17 -39.48 36.70 -53.37
C ARG A 17 -40.13 37.98 -52.82
N CYS A 18 -39.30 38.82 -52.19
CA CYS A 18 -38.89 40.19 -52.57
C CYS A 18 -39.91 41.16 -53.23
N GLN A 19 -40.15 42.35 -52.62
CA GLN A 19 -39.77 43.68 -53.18
C GLN A 19 -40.37 44.91 -52.46
N ARG A 20 -39.51 45.94 -52.30
CA ARG A 20 -39.73 47.40 -52.43
C ARG A 20 -40.37 48.25 -51.29
N GLN A 21 -39.48 49.09 -50.73
CA GLN A 21 -39.55 50.42 -50.08
C GLN A 21 -40.72 51.38 -50.47
N PRO A 22 -40.81 52.61 -49.88
CA PRO A 22 -40.73 53.06 -48.48
C PRO A 22 -41.88 54.06 -48.16
N LEU A 23 -42.10 54.49 -46.90
CA LEU A 23 -42.74 55.78 -46.58
C LEU A 23 -42.45 56.19 -45.12
N TRP A 24 -42.30 57.51 -44.93
CA TRP A 24 -41.70 58.21 -43.80
C TRP A 24 -42.69 58.56 -42.65
N GLY A 25 -42.12 58.79 -41.46
CA GLY A 25 -42.68 59.57 -40.34
C GLY A 25 -43.21 58.71 -39.18
N ASN A 26 -42.91 58.94 -37.90
CA ASN A 26 -42.29 60.05 -37.18
C ASN A 26 -41.87 59.53 -35.79
N GLN A 27 -40.76 60.05 -35.25
CA GLN A 27 -40.54 60.43 -33.83
C GLN A 27 -41.00 59.46 -32.70
N ILE A 28 -40.21 59.03 -31.71
CA ILE A 28 -38.99 59.48 -31.04
C ILE A 28 -38.51 58.26 -30.22
N LEU A 29 -37.20 57.98 -30.21
CA LEU A 29 -36.43 57.68 -28.99
C LEU A 29 -34.95 57.81 -29.35
N ARG A 30 -34.29 58.72 -28.64
CA ARG A 30 -32.87 59.05 -28.79
C ARG A 30 -32.01 57.80 -28.58
N VAL A 31 -31.12 57.54 -29.54
CA VAL A 31 -29.93 56.73 -29.33
C VAL A 31 -28.96 57.60 -28.53
N GLU A 32 -28.86 57.34 -27.23
CA GLU A 32 -27.70 57.75 -26.45
C GLU A 32 -26.59 56.73 -26.69
N THR A 33 -25.50 57.24 -27.25
CA THR A 33 -24.19 56.57 -27.33
C THR A 33 -23.77 56.09 -25.95
N LYS A 34 -23.64 54.77 -25.78
CA LYS A 34 -22.87 54.20 -24.67
C LYS A 34 -21.43 53.92 -25.11
N PRO A 35 -20.46 54.10 -24.19
CA PRO A 35 -19.06 54.34 -24.50
C PRO A 35 -18.35 53.06 -24.89
N ASN A 36 -17.14 53.23 -25.41
CA ASN A 36 -16.07 52.23 -25.48
C ASN A 36 -16.30 51.07 -24.50
N LEU A 37 -16.40 49.85 -25.04
CA LEU A 37 -16.08 48.65 -24.27
C LEU A 37 -14.62 48.83 -23.83
N GLU A 38 -14.45 49.37 -22.63
CA GLU A 38 -13.25 49.18 -21.84
C GLU A 38 -12.99 47.67 -21.85
N VAL A 39 -11.89 47.30 -22.51
CA VAL A 39 -11.18 46.07 -22.21
C VAL A 39 -11.04 46.10 -20.69
N GLN A 40 -11.79 45.25 -19.98
CA GLN A 40 -11.51 45.01 -18.57
C GLN A 40 -10.01 44.72 -18.50
N PRO A 41 -9.24 45.39 -17.63
CA PRO A 41 -7.85 45.03 -17.48
C PRO A 41 -7.85 43.54 -17.18
N ILE A 42 -7.17 42.77 -18.05
CA ILE A 42 -6.68 41.46 -17.66
C ILE A 42 -5.96 41.77 -16.36
N LEU A 43 -6.51 41.33 -15.22
CA LEU A 43 -5.77 41.30 -13.98
C LEU A 43 -4.52 40.52 -14.34
N GLU A 44 -3.39 41.23 -14.56
CA GLU A 44 -2.11 40.59 -14.82
C GLU A 44 -1.90 39.67 -13.63
N LEU A 45 -2.02 38.36 -13.90
CA LEU A 45 -1.69 37.38 -12.89
C LEU A 45 -0.23 37.62 -12.53
N PRO A 46 0.10 37.77 -11.24
CA PRO A 46 1.48 37.97 -10.86
C PRO A 46 2.29 36.77 -11.36
N HIS A 47 3.30 37.06 -12.17
CA HIS A 47 4.16 36.05 -12.76
C HIS A 47 5.26 35.67 -11.77
N PRO A 48 5.54 34.37 -11.57
CA PRO A 48 6.65 33.90 -10.75
C PRO A 48 7.98 34.55 -11.13
N ARG A 49 8.80 34.92 -10.14
CA ARG A 49 10.12 35.52 -10.35
C ARG A 49 11.12 35.01 -9.32
N VAL A 50 12.35 34.80 -9.76
CA VAL A 50 13.46 34.47 -8.86
C VAL A 50 13.87 35.73 -8.08
N ILE A 51 13.93 35.63 -6.77
CA ILE A 51 14.34 36.69 -5.84
C ILE A 51 15.83 36.52 -5.55
N GLU A 52 16.65 37.41 -6.12
CA GLU A 52 18.12 37.28 -6.12
C GLU A 52 18.69 37.24 -4.69
N ASP A 53 18.34 38.20 -3.84
CA ASP A 53 18.88 38.29 -2.47
C ASP A 53 18.54 37.05 -1.64
N ALA A 54 17.27 36.63 -1.64
CA ALA A 54 16.83 35.43 -0.92
C ALA A 54 17.44 34.13 -1.51
N THR A 55 17.67 34.10 -2.83
CA THR A 55 18.39 32.99 -3.48
C THR A 55 19.85 32.95 -3.04
N GLN A 56 20.50 34.10 -2.91
CA GLN A 56 21.88 34.17 -2.42
C GLN A 56 21.98 33.70 -0.97
N GLU A 57 21.02 34.05 -0.10
CA GLU A 57 20.97 33.55 1.28
C GLU A 57 20.85 32.01 1.35
N LEU A 58 20.03 31.42 0.46
CA LEU A 58 19.90 29.96 0.33
C LEU A 58 21.24 29.33 -0.10
N ILE A 59 21.93 29.92 -1.08
CA ILE A 59 23.24 29.44 -1.54
C ILE A 59 24.30 29.58 -0.45
N ASP A 60 24.34 30.71 0.26
CA ASP A 60 25.29 30.95 1.34
C ASP A 60 25.12 29.91 2.46
N TRP A 61 23.87 29.51 2.75
CA TRP A 61 23.60 28.39 3.66
C TRP A 61 24.16 27.06 3.13
N VAL A 62 23.98 26.74 1.84
CA VAL A 62 24.55 25.52 1.24
C VAL A 62 26.07 25.53 1.35
N VAL A 63 26.70 26.65 1.02
CA VAL A 63 28.16 26.84 1.13
C VAL A 63 28.62 26.64 2.58
N ALA A 64 27.90 27.17 3.56
CA ALA A 64 28.22 26.97 4.97
C ALA A 64 28.14 25.49 5.39
N VAL A 65 27.15 24.74 4.90
CA VAL A 65 27.05 23.29 5.14
C VAL A 65 28.23 22.55 4.49
N GLU A 66 28.56 22.85 3.24
CA GLU A 66 29.66 22.21 2.49
C GLU A 66 31.02 22.45 3.16
N HIS A 67 31.24 23.63 3.72
CA HIS A 67 32.48 24.01 4.42
C HIS A 67 32.52 23.60 5.90
N SER A 68 31.47 22.97 6.43
CA SER A 68 31.46 22.47 7.80
C SER A 68 32.40 21.26 7.99
N ASP A 69 32.73 20.95 9.25
CA ASP A 69 33.56 19.77 9.61
C ASP A 69 32.79 18.44 9.58
N ALA A 70 31.51 18.45 9.18
CA ALA A 70 30.67 17.26 9.08
C ALA A 70 31.18 16.29 7.99
N SER A 71 30.87 15.00 8.15
CA SER A 71 31.13 13.99 7.12
C SER A 71 30.35 14.27 5.84
N ILE A 72 30.77 13.63 4.73
CA ILE A 72 30.08 13.78 3.42
C ILE A 72 28.60 13.41 3.54
N PHE A 73 28.29 12.33 4.27
CA PHE A 73 26.91 11.89 4.46
C PHE A 73 26.09 12.86 5.32
N GLU A 74 26.64 13.36 6.43
CA GLU A 74 25.95 14.35 7.27
C GLU A 74 25.70 15.68 6.53
N LYS A 75 26.63 16.10 5.67
CA LYS A 75 26.42 17.25 4.78
C LYS A 75 25.27 17.00 3.80
N ALA A 76 25.26 15.82 3.16
CA ALA A 76 24.20 15.42 2.26
C ALA A 76 22.84 15.36 2.95
N GLN A 77 22.77 14.83 4.18
CA GLN A 77 21.54 14.80 4.98
C GLN A 77 21.00 16.22 5.25
N LYS A 78 21.87 17.17 5.61
CA LYS A 78 21.47 18.56 5.81
C LYS A 78 20.94 19.19 4.51
N ILE A 79 21.67 19.04 3.40
CA ILE A 79 21.28 19.62 2.10
C ILE A 79 19.96 19.02 1.61
N ALA A 80 19.75 17.71 1.77
CA ALA A 80 18.53 17.02 1.35
C ALA A 80 17.26 17.65 1.93
N THR A 81 17.31 18.17 3.16
CA THR A 81 16.15 18.81 3.81
C THR A 81 15.56 20.00 3.05
N ARG A 82 16.36 20.68 2.20
CA ARG A 82 15.92 21.83 1.40
C ARG A 82 15.68 21.50 -0.09
N LEU A 83 15.77 20.23 -0.49
CA LEU A 83 15.39 19.81 -1.84
C LEU A 83 13.87 19.83 -2.04
N GLY A 84 13.43 19.88 -3.29
CA GLY A 84 12.04 20.05 -3.68
C GLY A 84 11.57 21.49 -3.54
N ALA A 85 10.26 21.69 -3.35
CA ALA A 85 9.66 23.02 -3.15
C ALA A 85 9.11 23.21 -1.73
N HIS A 86 9.49 24.32 -1.09
CA HIS A 86 9.06 24.70 0.27
C HIS A 86 8.37 26.05 0.24
N TYR A 87 7.05 26.07 0.40
CA TYR A 87 6.29 27.30 0.56
C TYR A 87 6.54 27.91 1.95
N ARG A 88 6.86 29.20 2.00
CA ARG A 88 7.20 29.92 3.23
C ARG A 88 6.05 30.82 3.68
N ALA A 89 5.99 31.10 4.98
CA ALA A 89 5.04 32.02 5.58
C ALA A 89 5.08 33.46 5.01
N ASP A 90 6.19 33.90 4.42
CA ASP A 90 6.32 35.21 3.76
C ASP A 90 5.82 35.23 2.31
N GLY A 91 5.31 34.11 1.81
CA GLY A 91 4.78 33.97 0.45
C GLY A 91 5.81 33.62 -0.61
N LEU A 92 7.09 33.45 -0.24
CA LEU A 92 8.13 32.96 -1.14
C LEU A 92 8.17 31.43 -1.16
N THR A 93 8.76 30.86 -2.20
CA THR A 93 8.97 29.42 -2.34
C THR A 93 10.44 29.11 -2.55
N GLU A 94 11.03 28.29 -1.68
CA GLU A 94 12.40 27.79 -1.88
C GLU A 94 12.37 26.56 -2.77
N ILE A 95 13.27 26.53 -3.75
CA ILE A 95 13.39 25.47 -4.74
C ILE A 95 14.81 24.91 -4.72
N GLY A 96 14.92 23.58 -4.63
CA GLY A 96 16.19 22.86 -4.69
C GLY A 96 16.09 21.56 -5.48
N PHE A 97 16.98 21.35 -6.46
CA PHE A 97 17.07 20.10 -7.21
C PHE A 97 18.50 19.56 -7.21
N TRP A 98 18.66 18.26 -6.98
CA TRP A 98 19.93 17.56 -7.22
C TRP A 98 19.95 17.05 -8.67
N VAL A 99 20.89 17.56 -9.47
CA VAL A 99 20.96 17.38 -10.93
C VAL A 99 22.36 17.00 -11.42
N PRO A 100 22.96 15.92 -10.89
CA PRO A 100 24.32 15.52 -11.25
C PRO A 100 24.51 15.32 -12.78
N GLU A 101 23.47 14.89 -13.48
CA GLU A 101 23.44 14.67 -14.93
C GLU A 101 23.68 15.94 -15.77
N LEU A 102 23.42 17.12 -15.20
CA LEU A 102 23.58 18.41 -15.89
C LEU A 102 25.00 18.99 -15.78
N ILE A 103 25.85 18.47 -14.88
CA ILE A 103 27.22 18.96 -14.70
C ILE A 103 28.15 18.44 -15.80
N GLY A 104 27.93 17.20 -16.24
CA GLY A 104 28.79 16.53 -17.21
C GLY A 104 28.62 17.02 -18.65
N GLN A 105 27.66 17.92 -18.91
CA GLN A 105 27.29 18.33 -20.26
C GLN A 105 27.57 19.82 -20.47
N VAL A 106 28.21 20.18 -21.59
CA VAL A 106 28.37 21.59 -22.00
C VAL A 106 27.03 22.09 -22.56
N MET A 107 26.09 22.36 -21.67
CA MET A 107 24.74 22.86 -21.96
C MET A 107 24.74 24.39 -21.92
N ARG A 108 24.01 25.06 -22.81
CA ARG A 108 23.83 26.51 -22.73
C ARG A 108 22.82 26.82 -21.63
N LYS A 109 23.04 27.90 -20.87
CA LYS A 109 22.14 28.30 -19.77
C LYS A 109 20.66 28.45 -20.19
N HIS A 110 20.39 28.86 -21.43
CA HIS A 110 19.03 29.00 -21.98
C HIS A 110 18.34 27.66 -22.29
N GLU A 111 19.04 26.55 -22.17
CA GLU A 111 18.56 25.19 -22.48
C GLU A 111 18.13 24.45 -21.20
N ILE A 112 18.24 25.06 -20.02
CA ILE A 112 17.79 24.51 -18.72
C ILE A 112 16.92 25.56 -18.04
N TYR A 113 15.68 25.23 -17.69
CA TYR A 113 14.78 26.15 -17.00
C TYR A 113 13.88 25.42 -16.01
N PHE A 114 13.55 26.11 -14.93
CA PHE A 114 12.49 25.72 -14.00
C PHE A 114 11.16 26.18 -14.60
N GLU A 115 10.31 25.22 -14.95
CA GLU A 115 9.00 25.49 -15.53
C GLU A 115 7.94 25.43 -14.43
N VAL A 116 7.14 26.50 -14.34
CA VAL A 116 6.01 26.62 -13.42
C VAL A 116 4.73 26.68 -14.24
N LEU A 117 3.76 25.83 -13.92
CA LEU A 117 2.45 25.79 -14.54
C LEU A 117 1.39 26.19 -13.52
N THR A 118 0.85 27.40 -13.64
CA THR A 118 -0.17 27.92 -12.73
C THR A 118 -1.56 27.76 -13.36
N PRO A 119 -2.52 27.05 -12.72
CA PRO A 119 -3.87 26.90 -13.25
C PRO A 119 -4.55 28.26 -13.47
N LEU A 120 -5.10 28.46 -14.67
CA LEU A 120 -5.94 29.62 -15.02
C LEU A 120 -7.42 29.36 -14.76
N ASP A 121 -7.83 28.09 -14.92
CA ASP A 121 -9.18 27.63 -14.66
C ASP A 121 -9.22 26.87 -13.32
N ALA A 122 -10.39 26.86 -12.65
CA ALA A 122 -10.57 26.10 -11.44
C ALA A 122 -10.53 24.59 -11.73
N ILE A 123 -9.74 23.85 -10.96
CA ILE A 123 -9.60 22.39 -11.08
C ILE A 123 -10.51 21.73 -10.06
N ASN A 124 -11.38 20.81 -10.50
CA ASN A 124 -12.14 19.96 -9.60
C ASN A 124 -11.31 18.70 -9.26
N PRO A 125 -10.79 18.56 -8.03
CA PRO A 125 -9.96 17.42 -7.65
C PRO A 125 -10.64 16.05 -7.79
N ARG A 126 -11.99 16.01 -7.84
CA ARG A 126 -12.77 14.77 -7.89
C ARG A 126 -13.24 14.40 -9.29
N ALA A 127 -13.01 15.25 -10.29
CA ALA A 127 -13.40 14.94 -11.65
C ALA A 127 -12.51 13.82 -12.20
N ALA A 128 -13.13 12.78 -12.76
CA ALA A 128 -12.39 11.67 -13.38
C ALA A 128 -11.53 12.15 -14.56
N ARG A 129 -12.02 13.13 -15.32
CA ARG A 129 -11.28 13.82 -16.39
C ARG A 129 -11.77 15.26 -16.54
N GLN A 130 -10.87 16.17 -16.86
CA GLN A 130 -11.17 17.57 -17.17
C GLN A 130 -10.06 18.21 -18.02
N THR A 131 -10.40 19.25 -18.77
CA THR A 131 -9.44 20.03 -19.57
C THR A 131 -9.30 21.41 -18.94
N VAL A 132 -8.07 21.83 -18.67
CA VAL A 132 -7.75 23.03 -17.87
C VAL A 132 -6.65 23.82 -18.57
N ARG A 133 -6.75 25.15 -18.56
CA ARG A 133 -5.69 26.01 -19.06
C ARG A 133 -4.71 26.37 -17.96
N PHE A 134 -3.44 26.44 -18.30
CA PHE A 134 -2.34 26.79 -17.41
C PHE A 134 -1.53 27.93 -18.01
N GLN A 135 -1.11 28.87 -17.17
CA GLN A 135 -0.05 29.81 -17.48
C GLN A 135 1.29 29.09 -17.25
N ARG A 136 2.16 29.12 -18.26
CA ARG A 136 3.52 28.60 -18.18
C ARG A 136 4.49 29.76 -17.95
N ASP A 137 5.33 29.62 -16.94
CA ASP A 137 6.45 30.52 -16.66
C ASP A 137 7.75 29.74 -16.66
N ARG A 138 8.82 30.33 -17.22
CA ARG A 138 10.14 29.70 -17.31
C ARG A 138 11.17 30.56 -16.60
N LEU A 139 11.78 29.99 -15.57
CA LEU A 139 12.73 30.67 -14.70
C LEU A 139 14.11 30.01 -14.77
N ASN A 140 15.16 30.81 -14.57
CA ASN A 140 16.52 30.29 -14.47
C ASN A 140 16.92 30.22 -13.00
N LEU A 141 17.08 29.00 -12.47
CA LEU A 141 17.67 28.78 -11.15
C LEU A 141 19.18 28.99 -11.20
N VAL A 142 19.78 29.18 -10.02
CA VAL A 142 21.22 29.32 -9.87
C VAL A 142 21.84 27.95 -9.65
N GLN A 143 22.79 27.58 -10.51
CA GLN A 143 23.55 26.35 -10.35
C GLN A 143 24.69 26.53 -9.35
N HIS A 144 24.74 25.69 -8.33
CA HIS A 144 25.86 25.58 -7.38
C HIS A 144 26.25 24.11 -7.23
N GLY A 145 27.41 23.75 -7.76
CA GLY A 145 27.87 22.35 -7.79
C GLY A 145 26.90 21.45 -8.56
N GLN A 146 26.41 20.41 -7.88
CA GLN A 146 25.46 19.44 -8.44
C GLN A 146 23.99 19.82 -8.25
N TYR A 147 23.71 21.05 -7.87
CA TYR A 147 22.38 21.48 -7.47
C TYR A 147 21.93 22.73 -8.22
N LEU A 148 20.61 22.84 -8.40
CA LEU A 148 19.94 24.06 -8.84
C LEU A 148 19.12 24.63 -7.66
N TRP A 149 19.33 25.90 -7.36
CA TRP A 149 18.70 26.60 -6.25
C TRP A 149 17.99 27.87 -6.71
N GLY A 150 16.87 28.20 -6.07
CA GLY A 150 16.23 29.50 -6.23
C GLY A 150 15.15 29.75 -5.19
N VAL A 151 14.91 31.01 -4.88
CA VAL A 151 13.74 31.46 -4.12
C VAL A 151 12.83 32.21 -5.06
N VAL A 152 11.56 31.79 -5.16
CA VAL A 152 10.61 32.25 -6.18
C VAL A 152 9.42 32.92 -5.52
N SER A 153 9.04 34.12 -5.97
CA SER A 153 7.80 34.79 -5.56
C SER A 153 6.61 34.32 -6.40
N ASP A 154 5.40 34.59 -5.92
CA ASP A 154 4.15 34.50 -6.70
C ASP A 154 3.78 33.10 -7.23
N MET A 155 4.44 32.04 -6.76
CA MET A 155 3.95 30.67 -6.97
C MET A 155 2.69 30.45 -6.12
N GLN A 156 1.68 29.81 -6.69
CA GLN A 156 0.43 29.50 -5.99
C GLN A 156 0.58 28.20 -5.19
N PRO A 157 0.49 28.20 -3.86
CA PRO A 157 0.47 26.94 -3.12
C PRO A 157 -0.92 26.28 -3.21
N GLY A 158 -0.90 24.96 -3.31
CA GLY A 158 -2.03 24.07 -3.12
C GLY A 158 -2.48 24.03 -1.67
N LYS A 159 -3.76 23.77 -1.49
CA LYS A 159 -4.44 23.61 -0.20
C LYS A 159 -5.64 22.68 -0.38
N ARG A 160 -6.31 22.33 0.72
CA ARG A 160 -7.47 21.42 0.76
C ARG A 160 -8.50 21.61 -0.38
N ASP A 161 -8.84 22.86 -0.66
CA ASP A 161 -9.91 23.25 -1.59
C ASP A 161 -9.40 23.73 -2.96
N ARG A 162 -8.09 23.75 -3.22
CA ARG A 162 -7.51 24.31 -4.44
C ARG A 162 -6.16 23.68 -4.79
N LEU A 163 -5.98 23.33 -6.07
CA LEU A 163 -4.67 22.90 -6.59
C LEU A 163 -3.68 24.06 -6.72
N GLY A 164 -2.41 23.78 -6.47
CA GLY A 164 -1.29 24.72 -6.58
C GLY A 164 -0.74 24.88 -7.99
N SER A 165 0.33 25.66 -8.09
CA SER A 165 1.22 25.68 -9.24
C SER A 165 1.96 24.33 -9.31
N PHE A 166 2.12 23.83 -10.53
CA PHE A 166 2.90 22.64 -10.81
C PHE A 166 4.31 23.02 -11.26
N TYR A 167 5.31 22.19 -10.97
CA TYR A 167 6.70 22.50 -11.28
C TYR A 167 7.57 21.29 -11.59
N TRP A 168 8.64 21.55 -12.35
CA TRP A 168 9.75 20.63 -12.65
C TRP A 168 10.90 21.40 -13.31
N ILE A 169 12.05 20.75 -13.47
CA ILE A 169 13.12 21.27 -14.33
C ILE A 169 12.93 20.70 -15.73
N ARG A 170 13.11 21.55 -16.75
CA ARG A 170 13.10 21.17 -18.16
C ARG A 170 14.45 21.48 -18.76
N TYR A 171 14.93 20.58 -19.61
CA TYR A 171 16.17 20.82 -20.36
C TYR A 171 16.15 20.16 -21.74
N ILE A 172 16.96 20.67 -22.66
CA ILE A 172 17.14 20.06 -23.99
C ILE A 172 18.41 19.21 -23.96
N ASP A 173 18.31 17.91 -24.19
CA ASP A 173 19.47 17.02 -24.21
C ASP A 173 20.33 17.19 -25.48
N GLN A 174 21.44 16.45 -25.56
CA GLN A 174 22.36 16.50 -26.70
C GLN A 174 21.73 16.03 -28.02
N GLN A 175 20.62 15.29 -27.94
CA GLN A 175 19.84 14.81 -29.09
C GLN A 175 18.78 15.83 -29.51
N GLY A 176 18.67 16.98 -28.83
CA GLY A 176 17.68 18.01 -29.10
C GLY A 176 16.29 17.68 -28.56
N THR A 177 16.18 16.69 -27.67
CA THR A 177 14.91 16.26 -27.07
C THR A 177 14.66 16.99 -25.76
N LEU A 178 13.42 17.44 -25.55
CA LEU A 178 13.01 18.10 -24.32
C LEU A 178 12.77 17.09 -23.20
N GLN A 179 13.61 17.15 -22.17
CA GLN A 179 13.60 16.28 -21.01
C GLN A 179 13.05 16.97 -19.77
N ALA A 180 12.66 16.20 -18.75
CA ALA A 180 12.25 16.69 -17.44
C ALA A 180 13.07 16.05 -16.32
N ILE A 181 13.46 16.85 -15.32
CA ILE A 181 13.90 16.37 -14.01
C ILE A 181 12.81 16.69 -13.01
N ARG A 182 12.31 15.66 -12.34
CA ARG A 182 11.17 15.73 -11.41
C ARG A 182 11.66 15.92 -9.98
N ASP A 183 10.76 16.38 -9.13
CA ASP A 183 11.03 16.47 -7.70
C ASP A 183 10.90 15.09 -7.06
N VAL A 184 12.04 14.51 -6.70
CA VAL A 184 12.13 13.20 -6.06
C VAL A 184 11.50 13.20 -4.66
N VAL A 185 11.47 14.34 -3.97
CA VAL A 185 10.98 14.47 -2.59
C VAL A 185 9.72 15.32 -2.50
N ALA A 186 8.90 15.32 -3.55
CA ALA A 186 7.68 16.13 -3.65
C ALA A 186 6.73 15.93 -2.44
N TYR A 187 5.92 16.94 -2.16
CA TYR A 187 4.84 16.86 -1.17
C TYR A 187 3.49 16.44 -1.77
N SER A 188 3.28 16.66 -3.06
CA SER A 188 2.04 16.32 -3.76
C SER A 188 2.29 15.94 -5.23
N LEU A 189 1.75 14.79 -5.64
CA LEU A 189 1.77 14.27 -7.02
C LEU A 189 0.35 13.86 -7.45
N PRO A 190 -0.59 14.81 -7.61
CA PRO A 190 -2.00 14.50 -7.77
C PRO A 190 -2.34 13.79 -9.09
N TYR A 191 -1.46 13.89 -10.08
CA TYR A 191 -1.62 13.31 -11.42
C TYR A 191 -0.49 12.32 -11.75
N GLY A 192 0.00 11.58 -10.75
CA GLY A 192 0.98 10.52 -10.95
C GLY A 192 2.43 10.99 -11.03
N VAL A 193 3.33 10.02 -11.15
CA VAL A 193 4.78 10.20 -11.05
C VAL A 193 5.43 10.80 -12.30
N PHE A 194 4.76 10.73 -13.46
CA PHE A 194 5.27 11.37 -14.68
C PHE A 194 4.85 12.84 -14.80
N ALA A 195 3.82 13.26 -14.06
CA ALA A 195 3.39 14.64 -14.01
C ALA A 195 4.38 15.53 -13.23
N PRO A 196 4.35 16.86 -13.45
CA PRO A 196 5.05 17.80 -12.56
C PRO A 196 4.52 17.72 -11.13
N ALA A 197 5.38 18.03 -10.15
CA ALA A 197 4.98 18.08 -8.75
C ALA A 197 4.11 19.31 -8.47
N GLU A 198 3.17 19.20 -7.54
CA GLU A 198 2.36 20.33 -7.08
C GLU A 198 3.03 21.00 -5.87
N LEU A 199 3.16 22.33 -5.90
CA LEU A 199 3.51 23.11 -4.72
C LEU A 199 2.37 23.04 -3.71
N TYR A 200 2.65 22.66 -2.46
CA TYR A 200 1.63 22.53 -1.41
C TYR A 200 2.01 23.30 -0.15
N ASP A 201 1.03 23.94 0.50
CA ASP A 201 1.20 24.63 1.79
C ASP A 201 1.24 23.62 2.95
N MET A 202 2.36 22.90 3.05
CA MET A 202 2.55 21.89 4.09
C MET A 202 2.63 22.49 5.50
N GLU A 203 3.19 23.69 5.64
CA GLU A 203 3.27 24.36 6.94
C GLU A 203 1.86 24.62 7.49
N LYS A 204 0.98 25.22 6.69
CA LYS A 204 -0.41 25.45 7.09
C LYS A 204 -1.18 24.15 7.31
N LEU A 205 -0.97 23.14 6.49
CA LEU A 205 -1.58 21.83 6.68
C LEU A 205 -1.19 21.24 8.05
N GLN A 206 0.10 21.24 8.39
CA GLN A 206 0.60 20.73 9.67
C GLN A 206 0.10 21.55 10.86
N GLN A 207 0.00 22.88 10.73
CA GLN A 207 -0.52 23.75 11.79
C GLN A 207 -2.00 23.50 12.11
N ASN A 208 -2.79 23.07 11.12
CA ASN A 208 -4.24 22.90 11.26
C ASN A 208 -4.68 21.46 11.58
N ARG A 209 -3.74 20.52 11.78
CA ARG A 209 -4.07 19.14 12.11
C ARG A 209 -4.76 19.02 13.48
N ALA A 210 -5.71 18.10 13.60
CA ALA A 210 -6.58 17.98 14.77
C ALA A 210 -5.99 17.15 15.94
N ASP A 211 -4.78 16.62 15.79
CA ASP A 211 -4.14 15.63 16.66
C ASP A 211 -2.82 16.12 17.26
N LEU A 212 -2.57 17.44 17.30
CA LEU A 212 -1.35 18.00 17.93
C LEU A 212 -1.19 17.56 19.40
N ASP A 213 -2.29 17.48 20.16
CA ASP A 213 -2.30 17.00 21.55
C ASP A 213 -1.79 15.56 21.69
N TYR A 214 -1.97 14.73 20.65
CA TYR A 214 -1.43 13.36 20.62
C TYR A 214 0.10 13.39 20.49
N PHE A 215 0.66 14.20 19.59
CA PHE A 215 2.12 14.36 19.46
C PHE A 215 2.76 14.97 20.70
N THR A 216 2.09 15.94 21.34
CA THR A 216 2.56 16.49 22.62
C THR A 216 2.71 15.41 23.68
N ARG A 217 1.75 14.49 23.79
CA ARG A 217 1.80 13.39 24.78
C ARG A 217 2.83 12.32 24.41
N THR A 218 2.89 11.91 23.15
CA THR A 218 3.75 10.80 22.71
C THR A 218 5.21 11.20 22.51
N SER A 219 5.52 12.50 22.43
CA SER A 219 6.90 13.02 22.42
C SER A 219 7.44 13.36 23.81
N ALA A 220 6.63 13.19 24.87
CA ALA A 220 7.09 13.41 26.23
C ALA A 220 8.08 12.32 26.66
N ILE A 221 9.16 12.72 27.34
CA ILE A 221 10.16 11.80 27.88
C ILE A 221 9.84 11.56 29.35
N ASP A 222 9.61 10.31 29.73
CA ASP A 222 9.53 9.89 31.13
C ASP A 222 10.93 9.87 31.75
N LEU A 223 11.35 11.02 32.32
CA LEU A 223 12.62 11.12 33.04
C LEU A 223 12.49 10.54 34.45
N PRO A 224 13.45 9.72 34.92
CA PRO A 224 13.50 9.28 36.30
C PRO A 224 13.48 10.47 37.27
N PRO A 225 12.84 10.39 38.46
CA PRO A 225 12.71 11.50 39.41
C PRO A 225 14.03 12.14 39.87
N ILE A 226 15.15 11.45 39.65
CA ILE A 226 16.51 11.87 40.01
C ILE A 226 17.00 12.98 39.06
N PHE A 227 16.46 13.04 37.83
CA PHE A 227 16.67 14.14 36.90
C PHE A 227 15.58 15.18 37.14
N ASN A 228 15.86 16.17 37.99
CA ASN A 228 15.06 17.39 37.98
C ASN A 228 15.18 17.99 36.57
N ALA A 229 14.07 18.07 35.82
CA ALA A 229 13.97 18.57 34.45
C ALA A 229 14.54 20.00 34.21
N ARG A 230 15.11 20.64 35.24
CA ARG A 230 15.75 21.95 35.21
C ARG A 230 17.27 21.92 35.01
N SER A 231 17.94 20.75 35.04
CA SER A 231 19.42 20.67 34.98
C SER A 231 20.00 20.03 33.71
N VAL A 232 19.17 19.48 32.82
CA VAL A 232 19.61 18.88 31.55
C VAL A 232 19.11 19.77 30.40
N PRO A 233 20.00 20.28 29.51
CA PRO A 233 19.56 21.01 28.33
C PRO A 233 18.59 20.18 27.50
N ILE A 234 17.46 20.76 27.09
CA ILE A 234 16.40 20.08 26.33
C ILE A 234 16.97 19.41 25.07
N ASP A 235 17.94 20.04 24.41
CA ASP A 235 18.59 19.53 23.18
C ASP A 235 19.50 18.30 23.41
N THR A 236 19.73 17.91 24.67
CA THR A 236 20.54 16.73 25.02
C THR A 236 19.70 15.54 25.48
N LEU A 237 18.37 15.70 25.57
CA LEU A 237 17.48 14.62 25.91
C LEU A 237 17.30 13.66 24.72
N PRO A 238 17.25 12.33 24.96
CA PRO A 238 17.05 11.36 23.88
C PRO A 238 15.66 11.53 23.27
N ILE A 239 15.57 11.46 21.94
CA ILE A 239 14.28 11.48 21.25
C ILE A 239 13.51 10.18 21.57
N PRO A 240 12.29 10.25 22.13
CA PRO A 240 11.55 9.04 22.50
C PRO A 240 11.11 8.27 21.26
N ARG A 241 11.10 6.94 21.33
CA ARG A 241 10.50 6.07 20.31
C ARG A 241 9.05 5.78 20.69
N VAL A 242 8.17 5.76 19.70
CA VAL A 242 6.77 5.36 19.89
C VAL A 242 6.71 3.93 20.41
N ASP A 243 5.90 3.71 21.46
CA ASP A 243 5.71 2.39 22.06
C ASP A 243 5.10 1.40 21.06
N ALA A 244 5.52 0.13 21.16
CA ALA A 244 4.96 -0.94 20.34
C ALA A 244 3.47 -1.16 20.65
N PRO A 245 2.62 -1.36 19.62
CA PRO A 245 1.23 -1.75 19.81
C PRO A 245 1.15 -3.19 20.36
N ARG A 246 0.02 -3.59 20.93
CA ARG A 246 -0.18 -5.00 21.37
C ARG A 246 -0.68 -5.91 20.26
N ASN A 247 -1.28 -5.35 19.22
CA ASN A 247 -1.81 -6.05 18.05
C ASN A 247 -2.01 -5.07 16.88
N ILE A 248 -2.04 -5.61 15.66
CA ILE A 248 -2.06 -4.83 14.41
C ILE A 248 -3.16 -5.34 13.49
N LEU A 249 -3.92 -4.43 12.87
CA LEU A 249 -4.78 -4.73 11.73
C LEU A 249 -4.12 -4.24 10.44
N GLN A 250 -3.83 -5.17 9.54
CA GLN A 250 -3.35 -4.85 8.20
C GLN A 250 -4.54 -4.49 7.28
N LEU A 251 -4.41 -3.38 6.55
CA LEU A 251 -5.43 -2.83 5.66
C LEU A 251 -4.85 -2.57 4.27
N HIS A 252 -5.47 -3.13 3.25
CA HIS A 252 -5.25 -2.66 1.90
C HIS A 252 -6.16 -1.47 1.60
N VAL A 253 -5.61 -0.26 1.45
CA VAL A 253 -6.38 1.00 1.40
C VAL A 253 -7.43 0.96 0.28
N GLY A 254 -7.04 0.43 -0.87
CA GLY A 254 -7.86 0.36 -2.07
C GLY A 254 -9.05 -0.61 -2.01
N THR A 255 -9.06 -1.54 -1.06
CA THR A 255 -10.08 -2.61 -0.94
C THR A 255 -10.76 -2.65 0.43
N ALA A 256 -10.22 -1.96 1.44
CA ALA A 256 -10.74 -1.99 2.81
C ALA A 256 -12.07 -1.25 2.99
N THR A 257 -12.52 -0.47 2.01
CA THR A 257 -13.81 0.25 2.01
C THR A 257 -14.39 0.30 0.61
N ALA A 258 -15.70 0.57 0.48
CA ALA A 258 -16.38 0.69 -0.81
C ALA A 258 -15.71 1.73 -1.73
N GLU A 259 -15.27 2.84 -1.16
CA GLU A 259 -14.65 3.93 -1.92
C GLU A 259 -13.17 3.70 -2.24
N GLY A 260 -12.49 2.78 -1.54
CA GLY A 260 -11.08 2.44 -1.79
C GLY A 260 -10.11 3.61 -1.58
N THR A 261 -10.41 4.52 -0.65
CA THR A 261 -9.61 5.74 -0.41
C THR A 261 -9.41 6.01 1.08
N LEU A 262 -8.39 6.81 1.41
CA LEU A 262 -8.18 7.30 2.79
C LEU A 262 -9.37 8.14 3.30
N GLU A 263 -10.06 8.86 2.41
CA GLU A 263 -11.31 9.54 2.74
C GLU A 263 -12.42 8.56 3.15
N GLY A 264 -12.57 7.44 2.42
CA GLY A 264 -13.52 6.38 2.76
C GLY A 264 -13.23 5.74 4.12
N LEU A 265 -11.95 5.42 4.38
CA LEU A 265 -11.49 4.93 5.68
C LEU A 265 -11.75 5.95 6.79
N THR A 266 -11.50 7.23 6.56
CA THR A 266 -11.79 8.31 7.51
C THR A 266 -13.27 8.29 7.93
N ARG A 267 -14.19 8.23 6.95
CA ARG A 267 -15.64 8.15 7.24
C ARG A 267 -16.03 6.89 8.00
N LEU A 268 -15.42 5.75 7.66
CA LEU A 268 -15.66 4.49 8.37
C LEU A 268 -15.27 4.61 9.85
N TYR A 269 -14.03 5.03 10.13
CA TYR A 269 -13.54 5.14 11.50
C TYR A 269 -14.26 6.24 12.30
N GLN A 270 -14.63 7.38 11.69
CA GLN A 270 -15.47 8.39 12.34
C GLN A 270 -16.82 7.79 12.76
N ARG A 271 -17.50 7.09 11.84
CA ARG A 271 -18.79 6.44 12.13
C ARG A 271 -18.68 5.42 13.27
N ILE A 272 -17.64 4.59 13.26
CA ILE A 272 -17.41 3.61 14.33
C ILE A 272 -17.10 4.32 15.66
N SER A 273 -16.23 5.33 15.64
CA SER A 273 -15.86 6.14 16.81
C SER A 273 -17.10 6.79 17.46
N ASP A 274 -17.97 7.39 16.64
CA ASP A 274 -19.21 8.02 17.06
C ASP A 274 -20.19 7.01 17.68
N LYS A 275 -20.34 5.83 17.05
CA LYS A 275 -21.16 4.74 17.60
C LYS A 275 -20.65 4.29 18.96
N LEU A 276 -19.34 4.07 19.10
CA LEU A 276 -18.73 3.68 20.36
C LEU A 276 -18.92 4.75 21.45
N ALA A 277 -18.72 6.03 21.12
CA ALA A 277 -18.94 7.14 22.04
C ALA A 277 -20.41 7.27 22.49
N ALA A 278 -21.35 6.97 21.59
CA ALA A 278 -22.79 7.00 21.86
C ALA A 278 -23.35 5.70 22.48
N GLY A 279 -22.52 4.65 22.64
CA GLY A 279 -22.98 3.34 23.11
C GLY A 279 -23.90 2.60 22.13
N VAL A 280 -23.82 2.94 20.83
CA VAL A 280 -24.57 2.27 19.77
C VAL A 280 -23.87 0.96 19.38
N PRO A 281 -24.58 -0.18 19.30
CA PRO A 281 -23.98 -1.44 18.88
C PRO A 281 -23.35 -1.36 17.48
N LEU A 282 -22.18 -1.98 17.34
CA LEU A 282 -21.52 -2.16 16.05
C LEU A 282 -22.12 -3.34 15.27
N THR A 283 -22.07 -3.29 13.94
CA THR A 283 -22.34 -4.48 13.11
C THR A 283 -21.20 -5.50 13.25
N PRO A 284 -21.42 -6.79 12.91
CA PRO A 284 -20.34 -7.78 12.88
C PRO A 284 -19.14 -7.31 12.05
N ALA A 285 -19.37 -6.77 10.84
CA ALA A 285 -18.30 -6.23 10.01
C ALA A 285 -17.54 -5.07 10.69
N GLU A 286 -18.24 -4.13 11.34
CA GLU A 286 -17.59 -3.02 12.06
C GLU A 286 -16.70 -3.52 13.22
N THR A 287 -17.02 -4.67 13.83
CA THR A 287 -16.17 -5.24 14.89
C THR A 287 -14.83 -5.78 14.39
N ASN A 288 -14.70 -6.08 13.09
CA ASN A 288 -13.43 -6.48 12.48
C ASN A 288 -12.44 -5.31 12.34
N TYR A 289 -12.87 -4.06 12.49
CA TYR A 289 -12.01 -2.87 12.42
C TYR A 289 -11.56 -2.34 13.79
N ILE A 290 -12.01 -2.95 14.90
CA ILE A 290 -11.77 -2.43 16.27
C ILE A 290 -11.12 -3.44 17.21
N GLY A 291 -10.60 -2.92 18.32
CA GLY A 291 -9.83 -3.69 19.30
C GLY A 291 -8.34 -3.82 18.95
N TYR A 292 -7.88 -3.06 17.96
CA TYR A 292 -6.48 -2.99 17.55
C TYR A 292 -5.81 -1.73 18.12
N ASP A 293 -4.56 -1.86 18.55
CA ASP A 293 -3.72 -0.71 18.95
C ASP A 293 -3.13 0.02 17.73
N ALA A 294 -3.00 -0.68 16.59
CA ALA A 294 -2.45 -0.11 15.37
C ALA A 294 -3.13 -0.64 14.11
N VAL A 295 -3.12 0.19 13.06
CA VAL A 295 -3.38 -0.24 11.68
C VAL A 295 -2.11 -0.14 10.85
N GLN A 296 -1.84 -1.13 10.01
CA GLN A 296 -0.79 -1.08 8.99
C GLN A 296 -1.41 -0.90 7.61
N LEU A 297 -0.98 0.12 6.87
CA LEU A 297 -1.52 0.44 5.55
C LEU A 297 -0.65 -0.10 4.42
N LEU A 298 -1.28 -0.69 3.40
CA LEU A 298 -0.68 -0.98 2.11
C LEU A 298 -1.65 -0.70 0.94
N PRO A 299 -1.16 -0.30 -0.25
CA PRO A 299 -0.01 0.58 -0.40
C PRO A 299 -0.22 1.95 0.26
N VAL A 300 0.87 2.71 0.33
CA VAL A 300 0.82 4.15 0.58
C VAL A 300 1.64 4.97 -0.42
N GLU A 301 2.58 4.37 -1.12
CA GLU A 301 3.50 5.04 -2.05
C GLU A 301 2.89 5.15 -3.46
N PRO A 302 3.20 6.22 -4.21
CA PRO A 302 2.82 6.31 -5.63
C PRO A 302 3.37 5.12 -6.42
N THR A 303 2.55 4.61 -7.32
CA THR A 303 2.89 3.49 -8.19
C THR A 303 3.31 3.99 -9.56
N ILE A 304 3.78 3.07 -10.39
CA ILE A 304 3.94 3.27 -11.84
C ILE A 304 2.61 3.66 -12.54
N GLU A 305 2.72 4.19 -13.76
CA GLU A 305 1.57 4.54 -14.63
C GLU A 305 1.37 3.48 -15.74
N PHE A 306 0.23 3.51 -16.43
CA PHE A 306 0.03 2.64 -17.60
C PHE A 306 0.98 3.08 -18.72
N ARG A 307 1.81 2.16 -19.26
CA ARG A 307 2.75 2.46 -20.36
C ARG A 307 3.07 1.26 -21.23
N THR A 308 2.99 1.48 -22.55
CA THR A 308 3.38 0.51 -23.60
C THR A 308 4.83 0.61 -24.02
N GLU A 309 5.40 1.82 -23.95
CA GLU A 309 6.74 2.15 -24.41
C GLU A 309 7.37 3.17 -23.44
N TYR A 310 8.70 3.25 -23.42
CA TYR A 310 9.48 4.13 -22.52
C TYR A 310 9.38 5.64 -22.86
N GLY A 311 8.17 6.15 -23.09
CA GLY A 311 7.90 7.57 -23.32
C GLY A 311 7.91 8.39 -22.02
N PHE A 312 8.26 9.68 -22.12
CA PHE A 312 8.41 10.57 -20.96
C PHE A 312 7.12 11.32 -20.58
N GLU A 313 6.05 11.21 -21.37
CA GLU A 313 4.80 11.97 -21.22
C GLU A 313 3.84 11.29 -20.24
N SER A 314 3.27 12.02 -19.28
CA SER A 314 2.27 11.48 -18.32
C SER A 314 0.97 11.10 -19.01
N GLU A 315 0.34 9.99 -18.58
CA GLU A 315 -1.02 9.65 -19.03
C GLU A 315 -2.11 10.43 -18.26
N PHE A 316 -1.78 10.92 -17.06
CA PHE A 316 -2.72 11.62 -16.20
C PHE A 316 -2.63 13.15 -16.31
N PHE A 317 -1.58 13.65 -16.95
CA PHE A 317 -1.31 15.07 -17.18
C PHE A 317 -0.84 15.28 -18.63
N VAL A 318 -1.80 15.44 -19.55
CA VAL A 318 -1.53 15.43 -21.00
C VAL A 318 -1.66 16.83 -21.57
N CYS A 319 -0.56 17.40 -22.08
CA CYS A 319 -0.61 18.69 -22.79
C CYS A 319 -1.22 18.47 -24.19
N THR A 320 -2.40 19.05 -24.44
CA THR A 320 -3.13 18.85 -25.71
C THR A 320 -2.93 19.99 -26.70
N SER A 321 -2.59 21.19 -26.22
CA SER A 321 -2.21 22.32 -27.08
C SER A 321 -1.43 23.39 -26.34
N GLU A 322 -0.65 24.16 -27.10
CA GLU A 322 0.13 25.30 -26.63
C GLU A 322 -0.19 26.53 -27.49
N THR A 323 -0.46 27.67 -26.87
CA THR A 323 -0.63 28.97 -27.54
C THR A 323 0.13 30.04 -26.76
N GLY A 324 1.34 30.36 -27.23
CA GLY A 324 2.26 31.23 -26.50
C GLY A 324 2.66 30.55 -25.19
N ASP A 325 2.41 31.21 -24.06
CA ASP A 325 2.67 30.67 -22.72
C ASP A 325 1.42 30.14 -22.02
N ILE A 326 0.34 29.92 -22.76
CA ILE A 326 -0.86 29.25 -22.26
C ILE A 326 -0.86 27.81 -22.78
N LEU A 327 -0.87 26.85 -21.86
CA LEU A 327 -1.02 25.42 -22.15
C LEU A 327 -2.46 24.99 -21.88
N THR A 328 -3.00 24.11 -22.72
CA THR A 328 -4.23 23.37 -22.44
C THR A 328 -3.87 21.95 -22.07
N ILE A 329 -4.30 21.50 -20.89
CA ILE A 329 -3.89 20.23 -20.30
C ILE A 329 -5.14 19.42 -19.95
N ASP A 330 -5.16 18.18 -20.42
CA ASP A 330 -6.12 17.17 -20.00
C ASP A 330 -5.61 16.52 -18.72
N LEU A 331 -6.37 16.68 -17.64
CA LEU A 331 -6.11 16.09 -16.34
C LEU A 331 -7.03 14.88 -16.17
N ILE A 332 -6.45 13.74 -15.83
CA ILE A 332 -7.18 12.49 -15.57
C ILE A 332 -6.85 12.05 -14.15
N LYS A 333 -7.88 11.75 -13.36
CA LYS A 333 -7.68 11.26 -11.99
C LYS A 333 -6.99 9.88 -12.06
N PRO A 334 -5.84 9.68 -11.41
CA PRO A 334 -5.20 8.37 -11.38
C PRO A 334 -6.13 7.29 -10.84
N ASN A 335 -6.13 6.15 -11.51
CA ASN A 335 -6.94 4.97 -11.20
C ASN A 335 -6.10 3.68 -11.27
N THR A 336 -4.81 3.80 -11.00
CA THR A 336 -3.91 2.66 -10.89
C THR A 336 -4.33 1.81 -9.69
N GLN A 337 -4.26 0.49 -9.87
CA GLN A 337 -4.58 -0.53 -8.89
C GLN A 337 -3.35 -1.39 -8.77
N ASP A 338 -2.78 -1.45 -7.57
CA ASP A 338 -1.54 -2.14 -7.32
C ASP A 338 -1.55 -2.73 -5.92
N TRP A 339 -0.78 -3.81 -5.75
CA TRP A 339 -0.58 -4.43 -4.44
C TRP A 339 0.26 -3.56 -3.49
N GLY A 340 1.13 -2.74 -4.07
CA GLY A 340 1.96 -1.74 -3.41
C GLY A 340 3.46 -1.86 -3.64
N TYR A 341 3.88 -2.73 -4.55
CA TYR A 341 5.28 -3.09 -4.77
C TYR A 341 5.86 -2.54 -6.06
N ASP A 342 5.02 -2.10 -7.00
CA ASP A 342 5.47 -1.52 -8.28
C ASP A 342 5.72 -0.01 -8.08
N VAL A 343 6.72 0.30 -7.26
CA VAL A 343 7.09 1.66 -6.82
C VAL A 343 8.29 2.18 -7.63
N PRO A 344 8.19 3.35 -8.29
CA PRO A 344 9.31 3.95 -9.03
C PRO A 344 10.25 4.80 -8.17
N ILE A 345 10.02 4.87 -6.84
CA ILE A 345 10.74 5.63 -5.81
C ILE A 345 10.60 7.17 -5.90
N VAL A 346 10.45 7.72 -7.10
CA VAL A 346 10.17 9.15 -7.25
C VAL A 346 8.90 9.53 -6.47
N GLY A 347 9.03 10.49 -5.56
CA GLY A 347 7.91 11.01 -4.79
C GLY A 347 7.30 10.04 -3.79
N SER A 348 8.01 9.01 -3.31
CA SER A 348 7.49 8.15 -2.23
C SER A 348 7.27 8.90 -0.90
N SER A 349 7.70 10.16 -0.79
CA SER A 349 7.30 11.10 0.26
C SER A 349 5.81 11.48 0.21
N THR A 350 5.17 11.33 -0.96
CA THR A 350 3.75 11.62 -1.17
C THR A 350 2.87 10.41 -0.89
N THR A 351 1.55 10.62 -0.85
CA THR A 351 0.58 9.53 -0.82
C THR A 351 0.11 9.21 -2.23
N ASN A 352 -0.04 7.93 -2.55
CA ASN A 352 -0.53 7.48 -3.86
C ASN A 352 -1.83 8.20 -4.24
N PRO A 353 -1.86 8.97 -5.34
CA PRO A 353 -3.05 9.74 -5.73
C PRO A 353 -4.26 8.87 -6.07
N ALA A 354 -4.08 7.62 -6.49
CA ALA A 354 -5.18 6.69 -6.74
C ALA A 354 -5.95 6.33 -5.45
N LEU A 355 -5.30 6.42 -4.29
CA LEU A 355 -5.87 6.15 -2.96
C LEU A 355 -6.51 7.39 -2.31
N LEU A 356 -6.55 8.53 -3.02
CA LEU A 356 -7.10 9.80 -2.54
C LEU A 356 -8.43 10.10 -3.27
N GLY A 357 -9.48 10.40 -2.50
CA GLY A 357 -10.79 10.77 -3.02
C GLY A 357 -10.79 12.13 -3.72
N SER A 358 -9.97 13.06 -3.23
CA SER A 358 -9.80 14.45 -3.68
C SER A 358 -8.37 14.78 -4.13
N LEU A 359 -7.50 13.78 -4.29
CA LEU A 359 -6.11 13.99 -4.69
C LEU A 359 -5.30 14.89 -3.72
N ARG A 360 -5.79 15.15 -2.50
CA ARG A 360 -5.15 16.10 -1.57
C ARG A 360 -4.36 15.37 -0.49
N PRO A 361 -3.13 15.83 -0.17
CA PRO A 361 -2.37 15.33 0.99
C PRO A 361 -3.14 15.38 2.32
N ASP A 362 -4.08 16.33 2.45
CA ASP A 362 -4.96 16.48 3.63
C ASP A 362 -5.65 15.17 4.06
N GLU A 363 -6.08 14.32 3.12
CA GLU A 363 -6.84 13.10 3.46
C GLU A 363 -6.01 12.11 4.28
N ALA A 364 -4.69 12.05 4.06
CA ALA A 364 -3.81 11.20 4.85
C ALA A 364 -3.72 11.69 6.31
N ILE A 365 -3.64 13.01 6.50
CA ILE A 365 -3.59 13.61 7.83
C ILE A 365 -4.95 13.52 8.52
N ASP A 366 -6.06 13.72 7.81
CA ASP A 366 -7.41 13.57 8.36
C ASP A 366 -7.67 12.14 8.86
N PHE A 367 -7.22 11.14 8.09
CA PHE A 367 -7.32 9.74 8.47
C PHE A 367 -6.52 9.44 9.74
N ILE A 368 -5.24 9.85 9.77
CA ILE A 368 -4.36 9.67 10.93
C ILE A 368 -4.94 10.38 12.16
N ALA A 369 -5.36 11.64 12.01
CA ALA A 369 -5.94 12.41 13.11
C ALA A 369 -7.25 11.81 13.64
N THR A 370 -8.04 11.17 12.76
CA THR A 370 -9.24 10.42 13.16
C THR A 370 -8.89 9.21 14.04
N LEU A 371 -7.81 8.50 13.72
CA LEU A 371 -7.33 7.36 14.51
C LEU A 371 -6.69 7.79 15.84
N HIS A 372 -5.89 8.85 15.84
CA HIS A 372 -5.29 9.41 17.07
C HIS A 372 -6.32 9.93 18.07
N ASN A 373 -7.45 10.45 17.57
CA ASN A 373 -8.55 10.99 18.38
C ASN A 373 -9.71 10.00 18.55
N PHE A 374 -9.50 8.71 18.27
CA PHE A 374 -10.56 7.70 18.32
C PHE A 374 -11.13 7.55 19.75
N SER A 375 -12.45 7.37 19.87
CA SER A 375 -13.18 7.58 21.13
C SER A 375 -12.84 6.62 22.28
N THR A 376 -12.24 5.48 21.95
CA THR A 376 -11.83 4.45 22.93
C THR A 376 -10.33 4.46 23.25
N GLY A 377 -9.60 5.43 22.70
CA GLY A 377 -8.15 5.53 22.78
C GLY A 377 -7.53 5.66 21.38
N PRO A 378 -6.32 6.23 21.29
CA PRO A 378 -5.63 6.40 20.01
C PRO A 378 -5.34 5.04 19.36
N ILE A 379 -5.51 4.97 18.05
CA ILE A 379 -5.05 3.88 17.20
C ILE A 379 -3.84 4.38 16.42
N GLN A 380 -2.72 3.67 16.52
CA GLN A 380 -1.48 3.99 15.83
C GLN A 380 -1.57 3.70 14.32
N VAL A 381 -0.81 4.43 13.50
CA VAL A 381 -0.69 4.19 12.05
C VAL A 381 0.72 3.75 11.68
N ILE A 382 0.81 2.60 11.02
CA ILE A 382 2.06 2.03 10.50
C ILE A 382 2.05 2.13 8.99
N TYR A 383 3.08 2.78 8.43
CA TYR A 383 3.30 2.78 6.98
C TYR A 383 4.18 1.65 6.54
N ASP A 384 3.81 1.05 5.43
CA ASP A 384 4.70 0.20 4.67
C ASP A 384 5.64 1.03 3.78
N ILE A 385 6.94 0.74 3.81
CA ILE A 385 7.98 1.46 3.06
C ILE A 385 8.74 0.49 2.17
N VAL A 386 8.69 0.70 0.85
CA VAL A 386 9.27 -0.19 -0.16
C VAL A 386 10.49 0.46 -0.80
N TYR A 387 11.63 0.43 -0.11
CA TYR A 387 12.90 1.03 -0.58
C TYR A 387 13.97 -0.03 -0.94
N GLY A 388 13.59 -1.30 -1.09
CA GLY A 388 14.50 -2.38 -1.50
C GLY A 388 14.81 -2.35 -3.01
N HIS A 389 13.85 -1.90 -3.83
CA HIS A 389 13.93 -1.87 -5.29
C HIS A 389 13.14 -0.69 -5.87
N ALA A 390 13.24 -0.49 -7.18
CA ALA A 390 12.33 0.37 -7.95
C ALA A 390 11.87 -0.35 -9.21
N ASP A 391 10.64 -0.10 -9.66
CA ASP A 391 10.20 -0.58 -10.99
C ASP A 391 11.04 0.04 -12.13
N ASN A 392 11.11 -0.63 -13.29
CA ASN A 392 11.85 -0.17 -14.46
C ASN A 392 11.42 1.20 -15.00
N GLN A 393 10.17 1.65 -14.76
CA GLN A 393 9.77 3.02 -15.11
C GLN A 393 10.62 4.09 -14.40
N SER A 394 11.30 3.74 -13.29
CA SER A 394 12.26 4.62 -12.60
C SER A 394 13.41 5.08 -13.50
N GLU A 395 13.80 4.31 -14.52
CA GLU A 395 14.86 4.70 -15.48
C GLU A 395 14.49 5.94 -16.30
N LEU A 396 13.20 6.28 -16.38
CA LEU A 396 12.68 7.49 -17.05
C LEU A 396 12.46 8.67 -16.11
N LEU A 397 12.52 8.42 -14.80
CA LEU A 397 12.09 9.34 -13.76
C LEU A 397 13.26 9.82 -12.89
N LEU A 398 14.25 8.94 -12.69
CA LEU A 398 15.42 9.17 -11.84
C LEU A 398 16.69 9.22 -12.68
N ASN A 399 17.65 10.03 -12.26
CA ASN A 399 18.99 9.98 -12.85
C ASN A 399 19.71 8.67 -12.45
N ARG A 400 20.73 8.28 -13.23
CA ARG A 400 21.40 6.99 -13.09
C ARG A 400 22.06 6.77 -11.73
N GLU A 401 22.43 7.82 -11.00
CA GLU A 401 23.09 7.69 -9.69
C GLU A 401 22.21 7.02 -8.65
N TYR A 402 20.88 7.07 -8.80
CA TYR A 402 19.92 6.38 -7.92
C TYR A 402 19.89 4.85 -8.12
N LEU A 403 20.41 4.33 -9.23
CA LEU A 403 20.19 2.95 -9.67
C LEU A 403 21.52 2.18 -9.82
N LYS A 404 21.62 1.00 -9.22
CA LYS A 404 22.78 0.09 -9.37
C LYS A 404 22.69 -0.75 -10.64
N GLY A 405 21.47 -1.08 -11.09
CA GLY A 405 21.22 -1.93 -12.25
C GLY A 405 19.95 -2.76 -12.10
N PRO A 406 19.64 -3.63 -13.08
CA PRO A 406 18.39 -4.39 -13.08
C PRO A 406 18.36 -5.50 -12.03
N ASN A 407 17.17 -5.77 -11.48
CA ASN A 407 16.86 -6.87 -10.57
C ASN A 407 15.50 -7.54 -10.93
N MET A 408 15.01 -8.47 -10.10
CA MET A 408 13.77 -9.21 -10.38
C MET A 408 12.48 -8.36 -10.29
N TYR A 409 12.53 -7.21 -9.61
CA TYR A 409 11.42 -6.27 -9.43
C TYR A 409 11.57 -4.98 -10.25
N GLY A 410 12.61 -4.90 -11.10
CA GLY A 410 12.96 -3.69 -11.85
C GLY A 410 14.44 -3.35 -11.70
N GLN A 411 14.77 -2.46 -10.78
CA GLN A 411 16.11 -1.89 -10.53
C GLN A 411 16.50 -1.97 -9.06
N ASP A 412 17.76 -2.29 -8.79
CA ASP A 412 18.41 -2.17 -7.49
C ASP A 412 18.71 -0.69 -7.19
N LEU A 413 18.40 -0.25 -5.97
CA LEU A 413 18.64 1.12 -5.54
C LEU A 413 20.06 1.36 -5.01
N ASN A 414 20.62 2.53 -5.30
CA ASN A 414 21.97 2.92 -4.91
C ASN A 414 22.06 3.62 -3.54
N HIS A 415 21.55 2.97 -2.51
CA HIS A 415 21.62 3.44 -1.12
C HIS A 415 23.05 3.54 -0.54
N GLN A 416 24.09 3.18 -1.30
CA GLN A 416 25.50 3.33 -0.89
C GLN A 416 26.07 4.71 -1.23
N LEU A 417 25.47 5.43 -2.19
CA LEU A 417 25.89 6.77 -2.52
C LEU A 417 25.36 7.75 -1.46
N PRO A 418 26.22 8.55 -0.78
CA PRO A 418 25.79 9.37 0.35
C PRO A 418 24.64 10.34 0.04
N ASN A 419 24.64 10.96 -1.15
CA ASN A 419 23.57 11.86 -1.58
C ASN A 419 22.24 11.12 -1.76
N VAL A 420 22.24 9.97 -2.44
CA VAL A 420 21.03 9.16 -2.66
C VAL A 420 20.49 8.65 -1.32
N ARG A 421 21.36 8.12 -0.46
CA ARG A 421 20.97 7.68 0.89
C ARG A 421 20.34 8.82 1.71
N ALA A 422 20.94 10.01 1.66
CA ALA A 422 20.40 11.18 2.36
C ALA A 422 19.03 11.60 1.82
N ILE A 423 18.85 11.54 0.50
CA ILE A 423 17.58 11.86 -0.16
C ILE A 423 16.49 10.85 0.21
N PHE A 424 16.80 9.55 0.25
CA PHE A 424 15.84 8.54 0.69
C PHE A 424 15.44 8.69 2.15
N LEU A 425 16.38 9.00 3.06
CA LEU A 425 16.05 9.28 4.46
C LEU A 425 15.20 10.55 4.60
N GLU A 426 15.46 11.59 3.80
CA GLU A 426 14.59 12.78 3.77
C GLU A 426 13.20 12.49 3.20
N MET A 427 13.13 11.66 2.16
CA MET A 427 11.87 11.21 1.56
C MET A 427 11.02 10.47 2.60
N GLN A 428 11.63 9.52 3.32
CA GLN A 428 11.02 8.84 4.46
C GLN A 428 10.61 9.85 5.54
N ARG A 429 11.47 10.81 5.90
CA ARG A 429 11.16 11.83 6.92
C ARG A 429 9.90 12.62 6.56
N ARG A 430 9.77 13.05 5.30
CA ARG A 430 8.57 13.73 4.79
C ARG A 430 7.34 12.83 4.86
N LYS A 431 7.50 11.56 4.46
CA LYS A 431 6.42 10.57 4.52
C LYS A 431 5.91 10.38 5.94
N ILE A 432 6.80 10.08 6.90
CA ILE A 432 6.39 9.87 8.29
C ILE A 432 5.83 11.14 8.91
N ASN A 433 6.25 12.33 8.48
CA ASN A 433 5.72 13.61 8.96
C ASN A 433 4.23 13.85 8.62
N THR A 434 3.56 13.00 7.85
CA THR A 434 2.08 13.00 7.80
C THR A 434 1.46 12.68 9.17
N GLY A 435 2.20 11.96 10.03
CA GLY A 435 1.79 11.64 11.39
C GLY A 435 1.85 10.15 11.73
N ALA A 436 2.47 9.30 10.91
CA ALA A 436 2.64 7.88 11.20
C ALA A 436 3.30 7.66 12.58
N ASP A 437 2.97 6.54 13.22
CA ASP A 437 3.53 6.10 14.51
C ASP A 437 4.58 5.00 14.33
N GLY A 438 4.49 4.27 13.22
CA GLY A 438 5.41 3.20 12.91
C GLY A 438 5.71 3.06 11.42
N ILE A 439 6.74 2.28 11.14
CA ILE A 439 7.11 1.86 9.78
C ILE A 439 7.28 0.33 9.75
N ARG A 440 6.84 -0.30 8.65
CA ARG A 440 7.34 -1.59 8.20
C ARG A 440 8.32 -1.31 7.07
N VAL A 441 9.57 -1.73 7.25
CA VAL A 441 10.54 -1.77 6.14
C VAL A 441 10.30 -3.09 5.42
N ASP A 442 9.68 -2.99 4.25
CA ASP A 442 9.39 -4.13 3.38
C ASP A 442 10.69 -4.66 2.76
N GLY A 443 10.78 -5.98 2.57
CA GLY A 443 11.89 -6.59 1.87
C GLY A 443 13.26 -6.28 2.48
N GLY A 444 13.41 -6.31 3.81
CA GLY A 444 14.66 -5.99 4.51
C GLY A 444 15.87 -6.77 4.00
N GLN A 445 15.66 -8.00 3.52
CA GLN A 445 16.72 -8.81 2.90
C GLN A 445 17.19 -8.31 1.52
N ASP A 446 16.43 -7.44 0.86
CA ASP A 446 16.74 -6.95 -0.50
C ASP A 446 17.71 -5.77 -0.50
N PHE A 447 17.93 -5.15 0.66
CA PHE A 447 18.92 -4.08 0.86
C PHE A 447 20.34 -4.64 0.83
N ARG A 448 20.85 -4.83 -0.39
CA ARG A 448 22.13 -5.48 -0.64
C ARG A 448 23.07 -4.60 -1.44
N PHE A 449 24.37 -4.80 -1.23
CA PHE A 449 25.41 -4.16 -2.02
C PHE A 449 26.59 -5.10 -2.22
N PHE A 450 27.27 -4.95 -3.36
CA PHE A 450 28.53 -5.64 -3.59
C PHE A 450 29.65 -4.94 -2.82
N ASN A 451 30.27 -5.63 -1.87
CA ASN A 451 31.42 -5.12 -1.13
C ASN A 451 32.71 -5.56 -1.84
N PRO A 452 33.46 -4.63 -2.47
CA PRO A 452 34.68 -4.99 -3.20
C PRO A 452 35.83 -5.44 -2.29
N LEU A 453 35.78 -5.13 -0.98
CA LEU A 453 36.81 -5.55 -0.02
C LEU A 453 36.67 -7.01 0.39
N SER A 454 35.44 -7.50 0.55
CA SER A 454 35.15 -8.90 0.86
C SER A 454 34.96 -9.75 -0.39
N GLY A 455 34.59 -9.15 -1.51
CA GLY A 455 34.23 -9.84 -2.75
C GLY A 455 32.85 -10.49 -2.70
N LEU A 456 32.00 -10.09 -1.74
CA LEU A 456 30.68 -10.68 -1.49
C LEU A 456 29.57 -9.63 -1.65
N VAL A 457 28.35 -10.12 -1.89
CA VAL A 457 27.14 -9.32 -1.72
C VAL A 457 26.75 -9.36 -0.25
N GLU A 458 26.68 -8.20 0.38
CA GLU A 458 26.40 -8.02 1.80
C GLU A 458 25.08 -7.27 2.01
N TYR A 459 24.48 -7.45 3.18
CA TYR A 459 23.29 -6.70 3.61
C TYR A 459 23.69 -5.33 4.15
N ASP A 460 22.94 -4.29 3.80
CA ASP A 460 23.16 -2.92 4.27
C ASP A 460 22.42 -2.65 5.58
N ASP A 461 22.77 -3.40 6.62
CA ASP A 461 22.14 -3.28 7.94
C ASP A 461 22.28 -1.84 8.50
N ALA A 462 23.36 -1.13 8.17
CA ALA A 462 23.55 0.26 8.58
C ALA A 462 22.46 1.19 8.01
N TYR A 463 22.00 0.96 6.77
CA TYR A 463 20.91 1.72 6.20
C TYR A 463 19.56 1.33 6.79
N LEU A 464 19.30 0.04 6.98
CA LEU A 464 18.07 -0.46 7.64
C LEU A 464 17.91 0.14 9.05
N LEU A 465 19.01 0.21 9.82
CA LEU A 465 19.02 0.87 11.12
C LEU A 465 18.80 2.39 11.01
N ALA A 466 19.38 3.05 10.01
CA ALA A 466 19.16 4.46 9.76
C ALA A 466 17.68 4.77 9.40
N MET A 467 17.00 3.89 8.67
CA MET A 467 15.57 4.00 8.40
C MET A 467 14.75 3.90 9.69
N SER A 468 15.13 3.04 10.65
CA SER A 468 14.47 2.98 11.97
C SER A 468 14.67 4.27 12.79
N ASP A 469 15.78 4.96 12.59
CA ASP A 469 16.20 6.11 13.40
C ASP A 469 15.87 7.48 12.74
N VAL A 470 15.03 7.49 11.69
CA VAL A 470 14.52 8.74 11.10
C VAL A 470 13.62 9.47 12.10
N VAL A 471 13.97 10.71 12.41
CA VAL A 471 13.23 11.56 13.34
C VAL A 471 12.00 12.16 12.66
N GLN A 472 10.82 11.89 13.20
CA GLN A 472 9.61 12.63 12.87
C GLN A 472 9.58 13.95 13.65
N GLU A 473 9.17 15.03 12.99
CA GLU A 473 8.99 16.34 13.60
C GLU A 473 7.68 17.00 13.18
N ILE A 474 6.76 17.16 14.12
CA ILE A 474 5.41 17.73 13.90
C ILE A 474 5.09 18.70 15.04
N GLY A 475 4.72 19.94 14.73
CA GLY A 475 4.38 20.94 15.74
C GLY A 475 5.49 21.24 16.75
N GLY A 476 6.76 21.01 16.38
CA GLY A 476 7.92 21.11 17.29
C GLY A 476 8.14 19.88 18.19
N HIS A 477 7.32 18.85 18.07
CA HIS A 477 7.47 17.58 18.78
C HIS A 477 8.30 16.60 17.97
N LYS A 478 9.28 15.95 18.63
CA LYS A 478 10.19 14.97 18.00
C LYS A 478 9.97 13.59 18.56
N ARG A 479 9.92 12.58 17.68
CA ARG A 479 9.82 11.17 18.06
C ARG A 479 10.44 10.25 17.01
N LEU A 480 10.87 9.06 17.43
CA LEU A 480 11.29 7.96 16.57
C LEU A 480 10.12 6.99 16.39
N MET A 481 10.05 6.36 15.23
CA MET A 481 8.93 5.47 14.89
C MET A 481 9.07 4.10 15.54
N PHE A 482 7.95 3.47 15.88
CA PHE A 482 7.90 2.02 16.04
C PHE A 482 8.38 1.35 14.73
N THR A 483 9.20 0.31 14.79
CA THR A 483 9.82 -0.26 13.57
C THR A 483 9.60 -1.77 13.49
N ILE A 484 9.07 -2.19 12.34
CA ILE A 484 8.98 -3.58 11.91
C ILE A 484 9.92 -3.78 10.72
N PHE A 485 10.70 -4.85 10.73
CA PHE A 485 11.42 -5.32 9.56
C PHE A 485 10.76 -6.57 8.99
N GLU A 486 10.41 -6.54 7.72
CA GLU A 486 10.12 -7.75 6.96
C GLU A 486 11.42 -8.32 6.43
N ASP A 487 12.08 -9.16 7.22
CA ASP A 487 13.37 -9.74 6.86
C ASP A 487 13.36 -11.25 7.09
N GLY A 488 13.55 -12.00 6.01
CA GLY A 488 13.59 -13.46 5.99
C GLY A 488 14.94 -14.03 5.60
N ARG A 489 16.05 -13.32 5.85
CA ARG A 489 17.37 -13.76 5.41
C ARG A 489 17.69 -15.19 5.93
N PRO A 490 18.29 -16.07 5.10
CA PRO A 490 18.95 -15.77 3.83
C PRO A 490 18.06 -15.86 2.57
N TRP A 491 16.74 -15.68 2.66
CA TRP A 491 15.86 -15.62 1.47
C TRP A 491 16.45 -14.75 0.36
N PRO A 492 16.42 -15.18 -0.92
CA PRO A 492 15.75 -16.39 -1.44
C PRO A 492 16.66 -17.62 -1.59
N ALA A 493 17.72 -17.76 -0.79
CA ALA A 493 18.58 -18.94 -0.87
C ALA A 493 17.81 -20.26 -0.70
N GLU A 494 18.21 -21.32 -1.40
CA GLU A 494 17.58 -22.63 -1.28
C GLU A 494 17.58 -23.13 0.18
N GLY A 495 16.44 -23.60 0.67
CA GLY A 495 16.28 -24.08 2.05
C GLY A 495 16.22 -22.98 3.13
N TRP A 496 16.07 -21.71 2.73
CA TRP A 496 15.82 -20.60 3.65
C TRP A 496 14.62 -20.85 4.59
N GLU A 497 13.59 -21.59 4.16
CA GLU A 497 12.38 -21.85 4.96
C GLU A 497 12.71 -22.51 6.31
N GLU A 498 13.81 -23.27 6.35
CA GLU A 498 14.29 -23.97 7.53
C GLU A 498 15.52 -23.30 8.17
N THR A 499 16.31 -22.55 7.40
CA THR A 499 17.56 -21.94 7.90
C THR A 499 17.41 -20.49 8.37
N SER A 500 16.35 -19.79 7.97
CA SER A 500 16.10 -18.41 8.40
C SER A 500 15.92 -18.30 9.90
N THR A 501 16.60 -17.31 10.49
CA THR A 501 16.58 -17.05 11.94
C THR A 501 15.46 -16.10 12.35
N TYR A 502 15.05 -15.23 11.43
CA TYR A 502 14.08 -14.14 11.65
C TYR A 502 14.47 -13.21 12.82
N ALA A 503 15.77 -13.08 13.10
CA ALA A 503 16.24 -12.40 14.31
C ALA A 503 17.39 -11.41 14.08
N ASP A 504 17.92 -11.29 12.87
CA ASP A 504 19.13 -10.53 12.59
C ASP A 504 18.98 -9.04 12.95
N LEU A 505 17.89 -8.39 12.55
CA LEU A 505 17.73 -6.95 12.81
C LEU A 505 17.28 -6.64 14.23
N ILE A 506 16.46 -7.49 14.85
CA ILE A 506 16.11 -7.33 16.27
C ILE A 506 17.30 -7.60 17.21
N GLN A 507 18.33 -8.33 16.77
CA GLN A 507 19.59 -8.45 17.53
C GLN A 507 20.40 -7.15 17.48
N LEU A 508 20.38 -6.44 16.36
CA LEU A 508 21.05 -5.14 16.20
C LEU A 508 20.23 -3.99 16.84
N ARG A 509 18.91 -4.11 16.85
CA ARG A 509 17.94 -3.14 17.38
C ARG A 509 16.88 -3.84 18.25
N PRO A 510 17.19 -4.15 19.52
CA PRO A 510 16.29 -4.93 20.40
C PRO A 510 14.91 -4.31 20.66
N GLU A 511 14.75 -3.02 20.42
CA GLU A 511 13.46 -2.31 20.50
C GLU A 511 12.59 -2.43 19.25
N SER A 512 13.12 -2.96 18.13
CA SER A 512 12.35 -3.21 16.91
C SER A 512 11.68 -4.58 16.93
N TYR A 513 10.86 -4.80 15.91
CA TYR A 513 10.20 -6.06 15.63
C TYR A 513 10.58 -6.58 14.25
N GLN A 514 10.47 -7.88 14.06
CA GLN A 514 10.70 -8.52 12.77
C GLN A 514 9.57 -9.50 12.46
N TRP A 515 9.29 -9.74 11.18
CA TRP A 515 8.35 -10.78 10.79
C TRP A 515 8.80 -12.15 11.31
N GLY A 516 7.91 -12.83 12.03
CA GLY A 516 8.15 -14.18 12.53
C GLY A 516 8.02 -15.28 11.47
N PRO A 517 8.41 -16.52 11.79
CA PRO A 517 8.47 -17.62 10.80
C PRO A 517 7.10 -18.05 10.24
N LEU A 518 6.00 -17.79 10.97
CA LEU A 518 4.64 -18.22 10.58
C LEU A 518 3.83 -17.14 9.86
N ILE A 519 4.26 -15.88 9.97
CA ILE A 519 3.66 -14.77 9.24
C ILE A 519 4.32 -14.54 7.88
N PHE A 520 5.56 -14.99 7.70
CA PHE A 520 6.28 -14.86 6.44
C PHE A 520 5.63 -15.68 5.31
N ALA A 521 5.71 -15.18 4.07
CA ALA A 521 4.85 -15.47 2.91
C ALA A 521 4.54 -16.93 2.54
N HIS A 522 5.33 -17.93 2.96
CA HIS A 522 5.27 -19.30 2.45
C HIS A 522 4.37 -20.27 3.24
N ASN A 523 3.55 -19.77 4.17
CA ASN A 523 2.77 -20.60 5.09
C ASN A 523 1.35 -20.89 4.56
N THR A 524 0.99 -22.18 4.47
CA THR A 524 -0.26 -22.68 3.89
C THR A 524 -1.02 -23.62 4.85
N PRO A 525 -1.73 -23.07 5.86
CA PRO A 525 -2.52 -23.85 6.82
C PRO A 525 -3.70 -24.63 6.19
N THR A 526 -3.98 -24.44 4.90
CA THR A 526 -4.96 -25.24 4.15
C THR A 526 -4.55 -26.70 3.93
N LEU A 527 -3.26 -27.03 4.08
CA LEU A 527 -2.73 -28.37 3.87
C LEU A 527 -2.87 -29.26 5.12
N LYS A 528 -3.21 -30.54 4.89
CA LYS A 528 -3.27 -31.55 5.94
C LYS A 528 -1.89 -31.73 6.60
N GLY A 529 -1.86 -31.72 7.94
CA GLY A 529 -0.63 -31.90 8.71
C GLY A 529 0.30 -30.68 8.74
N PHE A 530 -0.14 -29.51 8.24
CA PHE A 530 0.66 -28.27 8.25
C PHE A 530 1.24 -27.95 9.63
N TRP A 531 0.41 -27.96 10.67
CA TRP A 531 0.82 -27.61 12.04
C TRP A 531 1.77 -28.63 12.67
N GLU A 532 1.65 -29.91 12.31
CA GLU A 532 2.62 -30.93 12.70
C GLU A 532 3.98 -30.67 12.04
N LYS A 533 3.99 -30.39 10.73
CA LYS A 533 5.22 -30.06 9.97
C LYS A 533 5.89 -28.79 10.51
N LYS A 534 5.11 -27.79 10.89
CA LYS A 534 5.60 -26.50 11.39
C LYS A 534 5.86 -26.47 12.90
N TRP A 535 5.77 -27.60 13.60
CA TRP A 535 5.93 -27.65 15.07
C TRP A 535 7.22 -27.00 15.56
N ARG A 536 8.34 -27.20 14.86
CA ARG A 536 9.61 -26.54 15.21
C ARG A 536 9.47 -25.01 15.21
N ARG A 537 8.86 -24.43 14.18
CA ARG A 537 8.63 -22.98 14.06
C ARG A 537 7.62 -22.49 15.10
N VAL A 538 6.62 -23.29 15.44
CA VAL A 538 5.68 -23.00 16.55
C VAL A 538 6.44 -22.90 17.89
N CYS A 539 7.33 -23.86 18.19
CA CYS A 539 8.18 -23.81 19.38
C CYS A 539 9.10 -22.57 19.40
N GLU A 540 9.67 -22.19 18.26
CA GLU A 540 10.48 -20.98 18.14
C GLU A 540 9.69 -19.72 18.48
N VAL A 541 8.45 -19.59 17.99
CA VAL A 541 7.54 -18.48 18.34
C VAL A 541 7.34 -18.44 19.85
N ILE A 542 6.99 -19.56 20.47
CA ILE A 542 6.75 -19.65 21.92
C ILE A 542 7.99 -19.27 22.76
N GLN A 543 9.19 -19.65 22.33
CA GLN A 543 10.41 -19.46 23.11
C GLN A 543 11.11 -18.11 22.87
N ARG A 544 10.95 -17.50 21.69
CA ARG A 544 11.75 -16.34 21.26
C ARG A 544 10.95 -15.25 20.55
N GLY A 545 9.63 -15.40 20.43
CA GLY A 545 8.78 -14.54 19.61
C GLY A 545 8.41 -13.18 20.19
N SER A 546 8.94 -12.76 21.35
CA SER A 546 8.59 -11.48 22.01
C SER A 546 8.75 -10.24 21.14
N ASN A 547 9.69 -10.29 20.18
CA ASN A 547 9.97 -9.22 19.22
C ASN A 547 9.59 -9.61 17.78
N TRP A 548 8.66 -10.56 17.64
CA TRP A 548 8.14 -10.96 16.34
C TRP A 548 6.74 -10.44 16.09
N ILE A 549 6.46 -10.12 14.82
CA ILE A 549 5.10 -10.10 14.32
C ILE A 549 4.65 -11.56 14.15
N THR A 550 3.50 -11.88 14.72
CA THR A 550 2.97 -13.23 14.84
C THR A 550 1.56 -13.32 14.28
N GLY A 551 1.12 -14.52 13.96
CA GLY A 551 -0.11 -14.77 13.21
C GLY A 551 0.18 -15.61 11.98
N CYS A 552 -0.86 -15.87 11.19
CA CYS A 552 -0.75 -16.63 9.95
C CYS A 552 -1.64 -16.08 8.82
N GLY A 553 -2.67 -15.28 9.11
CA GLY A 553 -3.53 -14.64 8.10
C GLY A 553 -3.12 -13.20 7.81
N ASN A 554 -2.25 -12.99 6.83
CA ASN A 554 -1.89 -11.67 6.31
C ASN A 554 -1.97 -11.64 4.78
N HIS A 555 -1.69 -10.48 4.18
CA HIS A 555 -1.78 -10.31 2.73
C HIS A 555 -0.92 -11.30 1.90
N ASP A 556 0.26 -11.70 2.35
CA ASP A 556 1.13 -12.63 1.63
C ASP A 556 0.68 -14.07 1.78
N THR A 557 0.39 -14.50 3.01
CA THR A 557 0.06 -15.89 3.28
C THR A 557 -1.28 -16.26 2.69
N VAL A 558 -2.27 -15.36 2.73
CA VAL A 558 -3.57 -15.57 2.07
C VAL A 558 -3.40 -15.69 0.55
N ARG A 559 -2.58 -14.81 -0.07
CA ARG A 559 -2.23 -14.94 -1.49
C ARG A 559 -1.57 -16.29 -1.77
N ARG A 560 -0.62 -16.72 -0.93
CA ARG A 560 0.07 -18.01 -1.10
C ARG A 560 -0.90 -19.18 -1.02
N GLY A 561 -1.97 -19.08 -0.22
CA GLY A 561 -3.05 -20.06 -0.18
C GLY A 561 -3.71 -20.30 -1.54
N ASN A 562 -3.86 -19.25 -2.36
CA ASN A 562 -4.41 -19.37 -3.72
C ASN A 562 -3.50 -20.15 -4.69
N GLN A 563 -2.20 -20.23 -4.37
CA GLN A 563 -1.18 -20.85 -5.22
C GLN A 563 -0.96 -22.34 -4.88
N VAL A 564 -1.69 -22.89 -3.91
CA VAL A 564 -1.67 -24.32 -3.61
C VAL A 564 -2.38 -25.09 -4.73
N ASP A 565 -1.75 -26.12 -5.29
CA ASP A 565 -2.40 -27.00 -6.26
C ASP A 565 -3.61 -27.70 -5.58
N PRO A 566 -4.83 -27.61 -6.15
CA PRO A 566 -6.02 -28.27 -5.61
C PRO A 566 -5.92 -29.80 -5.40
N ASN A 567 -4.93 -30.45 -6.02
CA ASN A 567 -4.68 -31.89 -5.88
C ASN A 567 -3.75 -32.26 -4.71
N GLU A 568 -3.16 -31.26 -4.05
CA GLU A 568 -2.38 -31.46 -2.82
C GLU A 568 -3.26 -32.04 -1.70
N PRO A 569 -2.67 -32.59 -0.60
CA PRO A 569 -3.46 -33.15 0.49
C PRO A 569 -4.13 -32.04 1.31
N ILE A 570 -5.27 -31.54 0.82
CA ILE A 570 -6.05 -30.47 1.43
C ILE A 570 -6.69 -30.93 2.75
N ASN A 571 -6.73 -30.04 3.75
CA ASN A 571 -7.41 -30.28 5.02
C ASN A 571 -8.93 -30.04 4.89
N TRP A 572 -9.65 -31.06 4.44
CA TRP A 572 -11.12 -31.03 4.28
C TRP A 572 -11.92 -31.00 5.61
N ASN A 573 -11.26 -31.03 6.77
CA ASN A 573 -11.94 -30.76 8.04
C ASN A 573 -12.31 -29.27 8.20
N LEU A 574 -11.64 -28.39 7.46
CA LEU A 574 -11.86 -26.94 7.50
C LEU A 574 -13.03 -26.50 6.61
N GLY A 575 -13.60 -27.35 5.76
CA GLY A 575 -14.66 -26.95 4.86
C GLY A 575 -14.99 -28.01 3.82
N LYS A 576 -16.11 -27.82 3.11
CA LYS A 576 -16.58 -28.72 2.03
C LYS A 576 -16.13 -28.25 0.65
N THR A 577 -15.70 -26.99 0.55
CA THR A 577 -15.22 -26.37 -0.69
C THR A 577 -13.85 -25.74 -0.44
N LEU A 578 -13.06 -25.54 -1.50
CA LEU A 578 -11.75 -24.87 -1.38
C LEU A 578 -11.86 -23.46 -0.77
N PRO A 579 -12.85 -22.61 -1.14
CA PRO A 579 -13.07 -21.32 -0.47
C PRO A 579 -13.37 -21.44 1.02
N GLU A 580 -14.22 -22.39 1.44
CA GLU A 580 -14.47 -22.61 2.87
C GLU A 580 -13.20 -23.03 3.61
N VAL A 581 -12.41 -23.94 3.02
CA VAL A 581 -11.13 -24.37 3.60
C VAL A 581 -10.17 -23.19 3.74
N LEU A 582 -10.04 -22.35 2.71
CA LEU A 582 -9.17 -21.18 2.73
C LEU A 582 -9.58 -20.18 3.81
N HIS A 583 -10.86 -19.79 3.83
CA HIS A 583 -11.40 -18.85 4.80
C HIS A 583 -11.20 -19.35 6.23
N ASN A 584 -11.54 -20.62 6.51
CA ASN A 584 -11.39 -21.20 7.84
C ASN A 584 -9.94 -21.54 8.22
N ALA A 585 -9.00 -21.56 7.26
CA ALA A 585 -7.57 -21.73 7.53
C ALA A 585 -6.91 -20.41 7.98
N TYR A 586 -7.31 -19.28 7.39
CA TYR A 586 -6.70 -17.97 7.65
C TYR A 586 -7.50 -17.08 8.63
N ASP A 587 -8.79 -17.35 8.84
CA ASP A 587 -9.62 -16.86 9.96
C ASP A 587 -10.02 -18.06 10.84
N ASN A 588 -9.02 -18.65 11.51
CA ASN A 588 -9.14 -19.90 12.24
C ASN A 588 -9.21 -19.69 13.76
N PRO A 589 -10.33 -19.98 14.45
CA PRO A 589 -10.45 -19.78 15.89
C PRO A 589 -9.38 -20.43 16.76
N ALA A 590 -8.93 -21.65 16.46
CA ALA A 590 -7.86 -22.31 17.21
C ALA A 590 -6.53 -21.56 17.10
N VAL A 591 -6.20 -21.09 15.89
CA VAL A 591 -4.99 -20.28 15.63
C VAL A 591 -5.11 -18.92 16.32
N THR A 592 -6.22 -18.20 16.14
CA THR A 592 -6.44 -16.88 16.77
C THR A 592 -6.37 -16.99 18.29
N LEU A 593 -6.97 -18.02 18.90
CA LEU A 593 -6.91 -18.28 20.34
C LEU A 593 -5.48 -18.53 20.82
N TRP A 594 -4.71 -19.32 20.08
CA TRP A 594 -3.29 -19.56 20.38
C TRP A 594 -2.43 -18.30 20.25
N VAL A 595 -2.63 -17.52 19.21
CA VAL A 595 -1.83 -16.31 18.95
C VAL A 595 -2.16 -15.21 19.97
N TYR A 596 -3.43 -14.83 20.11
CA TYR A 596 -3.84 -13.76 21.01
C TYR A 596 -3.84 -14.15 22.48
N GLY A 597 -4.36 -15.35 22.78
CA GLY A 597 -4.59 -15.80 24.15
C GLY A 597 -3.37 -16.41 24.85
N PHE A 598 -2.31 -16.75 24.12
CA PHE A 598 -1.21 -17.54 24.68
C PHE A 598 0.21 -17.16 24.19
N SER A 599 0.38 -16.86 22.90
CA SER A 599 1.70 -16.71 22.27
C SER A 599 2.37 -15.35 22.57
N PRO A 600 3.72 -15.30 22.67
CA PRO A 600 4.48 -14.04 22.70
C PRO A 600 4.41 -13.30 21.37
N GLY A 601 4.91 -12.06 21.35
CA GLY A 601 5.00 -11.22 20.16
C GLY A 601 3.78 -10.34 19.92
N LEU A 602 3.68 -9.81 18.71
CA LEU A 602 2.61 -8.92 18.26
C LEU A 602 1.72 -9.62 17.24
N PRO A 603 0.49 -10.00 17.59
CA PRO A 603 -0.47 -10.52 16.64
C PRO A 603 -0.78 -9.50 15.54
N MET A 604 -0.84 -9.97 14.29
CA MET A 604 -1.31 -9.20 13.15
C MET A 604 -2.42 -9.98 12.43
N ASP A 605 -3.53 -9.29 12.19
CA ASP A 605 -4.65 -9.78 11.38
C ASP A 605 -4.74 -8.98 10.07
N PHE A 606 -5.42 -9.54 9.08
CA PHE A 606 -5.71 -8.87 7.81
C PHE A 606 -7.21 -8.75 7.58
N ILE A 607 -7.66 -7.56 7.15
CA ILE A 607 -9.10 -7.27 7.05
C ILE A 607 -9.81 -8.18 6.04
N ASN A 608 -9.22 -8.48 4.88
CA ASN A 608 -9.83 -9.40 3.93
C ASN A 608 -9.96 -10.81 4.49
N ALA A 609 -8.98 -11.27 5.29
CA ALA A 609 -9.06 -12.58 5.94
C ALA A 609 -10.20 -12.63 6.97
N THR A 610 -10.28 -11.66 7.88
CA THR A 610 -11.30 -11.61 8.95
C THR A 610 -12.71 -11.30 8.43
N ALA A 611 -12.83 -10.57 7.32
CA ALA A 611 -14.10 -10.39 6.62
C ALA A 611 -14.43 -11.54 5.65
N ARG A 612 -13.50 -12.49 5.44
CA ARG A 612 -13.60 -13.58 4.46
C ARG A 612 -13.89 -13.07 3.04
N ALA A 613 -13.32 -11.91 2.73
CA ALA A 613 -13.32 -11.32 1.41
C ALA A 613 -12.17 -11.91 0.59
N PRO A 614 -12.36 -12.14 -0.73
CA PRO A 614 -11.30 -12.58 -1.61
C PRO A 614 -10.06 -11.70 -1.55
N TRP A 615 -8.91 -12.30 -1.83
CA TRP A 615 -7.64 -11.60 -1.89
C TRP A 615 -6.70 -12.25 -2.91
N MET A 616 -6.00 -11.41 -3.69
CA MET A 616 -4.93 -11.84 -4.59
C MET A 616 -3.94 -10.73 -4.85
N PHE A 617 -2.87 -11.05 -5.59
CA PHE A 617 -1.98 -10.05 -6.17
C PHE A 617 -2.65 -9.41 -7.39
N PHE A 618 -2.75 -8.09 -7.41
CA PHE A 618 -3.29 -7.36 -8.55
C PHE A 618 -2.38 -6.21 -8.94
N ARG A 619 -2.30 -5.97 -10.25
CA ARG A 619 -1.70 -4.78 -10.84
C ARG A 619 -2.32 -4.51 -12.21
N ASN A 620 -2.88 -3.33 -12.41
CA ASN A 620 -3.52 -2.96 -13.69
C ASN A 620 -2.62 -2.11 -14.60
N THR A 621 -1.39 -1.84 -14.19
CA THR A 621 -0.41 -1.01 -14.90
C THR A 621 0.60 -1.81 -15.73
N ASP A 622 0.73 -3.10 -15.44
CA ASP A 622 1.79 -3.94 -16.02
C ASP A 622 1.41 -4.47 -17.41
N GLU A 623 1.95 -3.80 -18.41
CA GLU A 623 1.80 -4.24 -19.79
C GLU A 623 2.75 -5.38 -20.19
N ARG A 624 3.96 -5.42 -19.61
CA ARG A 624 5.03 -6.31 -20.06
C ARG A 624 4.83 -7.72 -19.55
N TYR A 625 4.50 -7.85 -18.27
CA TYR A 625 4.37 -9.13 -17.58
C TYR A 625 2.93 -9.42 -17.15
N GLY A 626 1.95 -8.57 -17.49
CA GLY A 626 0.58 -8.72 -17.01
C GLY A 626 -0.03 -10.10 -17.31
N VAL A 627 0.20 -10.63 -18.52
CA VAL A 627 -0.27 -11.98 -18.91
C VAL A 627 0.43 -13.08 -18.09
N LYS A 628 1.73 -12.93 -17.83
CA LYS A 628 2.48 -13.84 -16.96
C LYS A 628 1.92 -13.83 -15.54
N VAL A 629 1.70 -12.66 -14.96
CA VAL A 629 1.17 -12.56 -13.59
C VAL A 629 -0.22 -13.18 -13.49
N VAL A 630 -1.11 -12.90 -14.44
CA VAL A 630 -2.44 -13.54 -14.47
C VAL A 630 -2.33 -15.06 -14.55
N SER A 631 -1.37 -15.58 -15.31
CA SER A 631 -1.14 -17.02 -15.41
C SER A 631 -0.64 -17.64 -14.09
N GLU A 632 0.11 -16.89 -13.28
CA GLU A 632 0.59 -17.32 -11.96
C GLU A 632 -0.49 -17.22 -10.88
N GLU A 633 -1.43 -16.27 -11.02
CA GLU A 633 -2.50 -16.02 -10.04
C GLU A 633 -3.81 -16.78 -10.35
N ILE A 634 -3.86 -17.61 -11.40
CA ILE A 634 -5.12 -18.24 -11.84
C ILE A 634 -5.76 -19.16 -10.80
N GLY A 635 -4.96 -19.69 -9.86
CA GLY A 635 -5.43 -20.48 -8.72
C GLY A 635 -6.43 -19.71 -7.84
N PHE A 636 -6.41 -18.38 -7.87
CA PHE A 636 -7.42 -17.51 -7.26
C PHE A 636 -8.85 -17.93 -7.60
N LEU A 637 -9.11 -18.28 -8.87
CA LEU A 637 -10.45 -18.67 -9.31
C LEU A 637 -10.93 -19.97 -8.63
N ASP A 638 -10.01 -20.87 -8.31
CA ASP A 638 -10.32 -22.13 -7.63
C ASP A 638 -10.53 -21.96 -6.13
N TRP A 639 -9.69 -21.14 -5.51
CA TRP A 639 -9.63 -20.99 -4.06
C TRP A 639 -10.54 -19.90 -3.49
N GLN A 640 -10.92 -18.89 -4.26
CA GLN A 640 -11.60 -17.69 -3.72
C GLN A 640 -12.94 -17.40 -4.39
N VAL A 641 -13.16 -17.86 -5.63
CA VAL A 641 -14.34 -17.51 -6.42
C VAL A 641 -15.31 -18.69 -6.49
N THR A 642 -16.53 -18.50 -5.97
CA THR A 642 -17.62 -19.48 -6.12
C THR A 642 -18.45 -19.20 -7.38
N PRO A 643 -19.20 -20.20 -7.90
CA PRO A 643 -20.15 -19.97 -8.99
C PRO A 643 -21.17 -18.88 -8.67
N GLU A 644 -21.66 -18.81 -7.43
CA GLU A 644 -22.62 -17.81 -6.98
C GLU A 644 -22.01 -16.40 -7.00
N LEU A 645 -20.77 -16.27 -6.53
CA LEU A 645 -20.04 -15.00 -6.55
C LEU A 645 -19.79 -14.52 -7.98
N TYR A 646 -19.36 -15.42 -8.86
CA TYR A 646 -19.15 -15.10 -10.27
C TYR A 646 -20.45 -14.69 -10.97
N GLN A 647 -21.59 -15.28 -10.61
CA GLN A 647 -22.88 -14.95 -11.21
C GLN A 647 -23.47 -13.61 -10.75
N ASN A 648 -22.94 -12.99 -9.68
CA ASN A 648 -23.36 -11.66 -9.25
C ASN A 648 -23.12 -10.64 -10.39
N PRO A 649 -24.16 -9.95 -10.91
CA PRO A 649 -24.03 -9.04 -12.05
C PRO A 649 -23.12 -7.83 -11.80
N GLU A 650 -22.89 -7.46 -10.54
CA GLU A 650 -22.01 -6.34 -10.17
C GLU A 650 -20.53 -6.75 -10.14
N LEU A 651 -20.24 -8.06 -10.13
CA LEU A 651 -18.90 -8.62 -10.09
C LEU A 651 -18.49 -9.20 -11.44
N PHE A 652 -17.18 -9.16 -11.73
CA PHE A 652 -16.59 -9.59 -13.00
C PHE A 652 -17.23 -9.00 -14.28
N PRO A 653 -17.64 -7.72 -14.31
CA PRO A 653 -18.36 -7.17 -15.46
C PRO A 653 -17.50 -7.16 -16.73
N ARG A 654 -16.18 -6.98 -16.61
CA ARG A 654 -15.28 -6.86 -17.77
C ARG A 654 -15.01 -8.23 -18.38
N LEU A 655 -14.74 -9.25 -17.58
CA LEU A 655 -14.56 -10.62 -18.07
C LEU A 655 -15.86 -11.15 -18.69
N LYS A 656 -17.02 -10.87 -18.10
CA LYS A 656 -18.33 -11.18 -18.72
C LYS A 656 -18.52 -10.48 -20.07
N SER A 657 -18.05 -9.23 -20.21
CA SER A 657 -18.09 -8.51 -21.49
C SER A 657 -17.22 -9.14 -22.59
N LEU A 658 -16.19 -9.91 -22.23
CA LEU A 658 -15.41 -10.73 -23.17
C LEU A 658 -16.12 -12.04 -23.55
N GLY A 659 -17.24 -12.36 -22.91
CA GLY A 659 -18.07 -13.54 -23.17
C GLY A 659 -17.82 -14.73 -22.23
N PHE A 660 -17.06 -14.55 -21.14
CA PHE A 660 -16.99 -15.56 -20.08
C PHE A 660 -18.28 -15.47 -19.23
N GLU A 661 -19.29 -16.27 -19.58
CA GLU A 661 -20.60 -16.24 -18.91
C GLU A 661 -20.64 -17.11 -17.64
N THR A 662 -19.70 -18.05 -17.54
CA THR A 662 -19.61 -19.00 -16.41
C THR A 662 -18.19 -19.04 -15.85
N LEU A 663 -18.09 -19.32 -14.55
CA LEU A 663 -16.80 -19.47 -13.87
C LEU A 663 -15.96 -20.61 -14.49
N ASP A 664 -16.60 -21.72 -14.90
CA ASP A 664 -15.91 -22.86 -15.50
C ASP A 664 -15.22 -22.48 -16.82
N GLN A 665 -15.87 -21.68 -17.68
CA GLN A 665 -15.23 -21.18 -18.90
C GLN A 665 -13.96 -20.36 -18.60
N LEU A 666 -14.01 -19.51 -17.58
CA LEU A 666 -12.87 -18.69 -17.19
C LEU A 666 -11.74 -19.54 -16.60
N LYS A 667 -12.06 -20.52 -15.74
CA LYS A 667 -11.10 -21.47 -15.16
C LYS A 667 -10.42 -22.33 -16.22
N GLU A 668 -11.20 -22.89 -17.14
CA GLU A 668 -10.69 -23.71 -18.23
C GLU A 668 -9.70 -22.92 -19.10
N PHE A 669 -10.06 -21.70 -19.50
CA PHE A 669 -9.16 -20.83 -20.26
C PHE A 669 -7.91 -20.47 -19.46
N GLY A 670 -8.08 -20.03 -18.22
CA GLY A 670 -6.96 -19.63 -17.36
C GLY A 670 -5.94 -20.74 -17.14
N LYS A 671 -6.41 -21.98 -16.89
CA LYS A 671 -5.53 -23.16 -16.76
C LYS A 671 -4.81 -23.49 -18.07
N ALA A 672 -5.48 -23.38 -19.21
CA ALA A 672 -4.83 -23.60 -20.49
C ALA A 672 -3.78 -22.52 -20.80
N LEU A 673 -4.06 -21.26 -20.46
CA LEU A 673 -3.12 -20.15 -20.57
C LEU A 673 -1.90 -20.38 -19.67
N GLN A 674 -2.09 -20.79 -18.42
CA GLN A 674 -0.99 -21.13 -17.50
C GLN A 674 -0.08 -22.23 -18.07
N HIS A 675 -0.65 -23.32 -18.58
CA HIS A 675 0.14 -24.37 -19.23
C HIS A 675 0.90 -23.85 -20.45
N ALA A 676 0.24 -23.06 -21.32
CA ALA A 676 0.89 -22.50 -22.50
C ALA A 676 2.05 -21.56 -22.14
N MET A 677 1.87 -20.70 -21.12
CA MET A 677 2.94 -19.83 -20.63
C MET A 677 4.15 -20.64 -20.13
N LEU A 678 3.92 -21.74 -19.40
CA LEU A 678 4.99 -22.62 -18.91
C LEU A 678 5.70 -23.38 -20.04
N GLU A 679 4.95 -23.93 -21.01
CA GLU A 679 5.52 -24.70 -22.13
C GLU A 679 6.35 -23.84 -23.09
N MET A 680 6.00 -22.56 -23.22
CA MET A 680 6.66 -21.59 -24.12
C MET A 680 7.66 -20.67 -23.39
N ASP A 681 8.12 -21.06 -22.19
CA ASP A 681 9.07 -20.30 -21.37
C ASP A 681 8.72 -18.80 -21.21
N TYR A 682 7.42 -18.54 -21.04
CA TYR A 682 6.82 -17.21 -20.90
C TYR A 682 7.01 -16.26 -22.09
N ASP A 683 7.35 -16.76 -23.29
CA ASP A 683 7.36 -15.96 -24.51
C ASP A 683 5.92 -15.70 -25.01
N LEU A 684 5.46 -14.47 -24.84
CA LEU A 684 4.10 -14.07 -25.20
C LEU A 684 3.80 -14.20 -26.71
N SER A 685 4.81 -14.10 -27.57
CA SER A 685 4.64 -14.27 -29.02
C SER A 685 4.42 -15.73 -29.37
N GLU A 686 5.17 -16.64 -28.74
CA GLU A 686 4.99 -18.08 -28.90
C GLU A 686 3.66 -18.54 -28.31
N VAL A 687 3.25 -18.00 -27.17
CA VAL A 687 1.93 -18.27 -26.55
C VAL A 687 0.80 -17.81 -27.45
N ALA A 688 0.88 -16.60 -28.03
CA ALA A 688 -0.11 -16.13 -28.98
C ALA A 688 -0.18 -17.03 -30.22
N ALA A 689 0.96 -17.47 -30.75
CA ALA A 689 1.01 -18.41 -31.88
C ALA A 689 0.39 -19.77 -31.53
N ALA A 690 0.64 -20.28 -30.32
CA ALA A 690 0.02 -21.52 -29.82
C ALA A 690 -1.51 -21.37 -29.65
N CYS A 691 -1.99 -20.24 -29.12
CA CYS A 691 -3.42 -19.96 -29.07
C CYS A 691 -4.04 -19.93 -30.48
N GLN A 692 -3.39 -19.30 -31.45
CA GLN A 692 -3.87 -19.23 -32.85
C GLN A 692 -3.87 -20.60 -33.56
N SER A 693 -2.92 -21.47 -33.24
CA SER A 693 -2.84 -22.81 -33.83
C SER A 693 -3.77 -23.82 -33.16
N CYS A 694 -4.18 -23.57 -31.91
CA CYS A 694 -5.00 -24.47 -31.10
C CYS A 694 -6.46 -24.04 -30.96
N LEU A 695 -6.81 -22.79 -31.27
CA LEU A 695 -8.16 -22.24 -31.13
C LEU A 695 -8.62 -21.65 -32.47
N GLY A 696 -9.80 -22.06 -32.96
CA GLY A 696 -10.32 -21.60 -34.25
C GLY A 696 -10.85 -22.72 -35.15
N GLU A 697 -11.05 -22.44 -36.43
CA GLU A 697 -11.63 -23.42 -37.38
C GLU A 697 -10.62 -24.47 -37.87
N ASP A 698 -9.33 -24.13 -37.92
CA ASP A 698 -8.23 -25.04 -38.30
C ASP A 698 -7.25 -25.20 -37.14
N THR A 699 -7.25 -26.37 -36.51
CA THR A 699 -6.34 -26.70 -35.39
C THR A 699 -5.41 -27.86 -35.70
N THR A 700 -5.14 -28.10 -36.98
CA THR A 700 -4.27 -29.21 -37.41
C THR A 700 -2.82 -29.03 -36.95
N ALA A 701 -2.40 -27.79 -36.72
CA ALA A 701 -1.05 -27.43 -36.26
C ALA A 701 -0.92 -27.27 -34.73
N CYS A 702 -1.96 -27.60 -33.97
CA CYS A 702 -1.94 -27.44 -32.51
C CYS A 702 -0.96 -28.41 -31.84
N ASN A 703 -0.08 -27.86 -31.00
CA ASN A 703 0.92 -28.60 -30.21
C ASN A 703 0.67 -28.55 -28.69
N VAL A 704 -0.31 -27.75 -28.21
CA VAL A 704 -0.69 -27.63 -26.80
C VAL A 704 -2.05 -28.29 -26.56
N GLU A 705 -2.06 -29.49 -26.00
CA GLU A 705 -3.28 -30.31 -25.90
C GLU A 705 -4.37 -29.64 -25.02
N THR A 706 -3.99 -28.95 -23.95
CA THR A 706 -4.94 -28.25 -23.07
C THR A 706 -5.69 -27.13 -23.78
N LEU A 707 -5.01 -26.36 -24.65
CA LEU A 707 -5.65 -25.34 -25.49
C LEU A 707 -6.58 -25.96 -26.53
N LYS A 708 -6.19 -27.09 -27.13
CA LYS A 708 -7.02 -27.81 -28.10
C LYS A 708 -8.36 -28.24 -27.52
N LEU A 709 -8.38 -28.68 -26.25
CA LEU A 709 -9.60 -29.08 -25.55
C LEU A 709 -10.61 -27.93 -25.38
N LEU A 710 -10.14 -26.67 -25.44
CA LEU A 710 -11.02 -25.50 -25.41
C LEU A 710 -11.74 -25.29 -26.75
N ASN A 711 -11.23 -25.83 -27.87
CA ASN A 711 -11.77 -25.56 -29.20
C ASN A 711 -13.02 -26.42 -29.49
N ARG A 712 -14.12 -26.12 -28.79
CA ARG A 712 -15.40 -26.82 -28.88
C ARG A 712 -16.57 -25.85 -29.16
N PRO A 713 -17.68 -26.32 -29.77
CA PRO A 713 -18.88 -25.51 -29.97
C PRO A 713 -19.39 -24.91 -28.64
N GLY A 714 -19.74 -23.62 -28.63
CA GLY A 714 -20.19 -22.91 -27.43
C GLY A 714 -19.07 -22.30 -26.57
N MET A 715 -17.80 -22.47 -26.96
CA MET A 715 -16.69 -21.75 -26.33
C MET A 715 -16.72 -20.25 -26.64
N VAL A 716 -16.18 -19.44 -25.73
CA VAL A 716 -16.14 -17.97 -25.80
C VAL A 716 -15.55 -17.50 -27.14
N THR A 717 -16.30 -16.66 -27.87
CA THR A 717 -15.91 -16.18 -29.21
C THR A 717 -14.60 -15.40 -29.20
N PHE A 718 -14.33 -14.67 -28.11
CA PHE A 718 -13.08 -13.95 -27.88
C PHE A 718 -11.82 -14.82 -28.08
N LEU A 719 -11.89 -16.10 -27.73
CA LEU A 719 -10.75 -17.02 -27.75
C LEU A 719 -10.31 -17.45 -29.17
N LYS A 720 -11.18 -17.32 -30.17
CA LYS A 720 -10.91 -17.83 -31.54
C LYS A 720 -9.89 -17.03 -32.34
N ALA A 721 -9.51 -15.86 -31.84
CA ALA A 721 -8.61 -14.96 -32.53
C ALA A 721 -7.69 -14.26 -31.53
N LEU A 722 -7.19 -15.00 -30.54
CA LEU A 722 -6.24 -14.48 -29.56
C LEU A 722 -4.94 -14.06 -30.25
N ASP A 723 -4.48 -12.89 -29.87
CA ASP A 723 -3.21 -12.31 -30.24
C ASP A 723 -2.62 -11.60 -29.00
N ILE A 724 -1.43 -11.02 -29.13
CA ILE A 724 -0.78 -10.32 -28.02
C ILE A 724 -1.68 -9.21 -27.44
N PRO A 725 -2.29 -8.30 -28.25
CA PRO A 725 -3.21 -7.29 -27.73
C PRO A 725 -4.39 -7.85 -26.93
N LYS A 726 -5.04 -8.92 -27.40
CA LYS A 726 -6.18 -9.51 -26.68
C LYS A 726 -5.74 -10.23 -25.41
N LEU A 727 -4.58 -10.89 -25.40
CA LEU A 727 -4.05 -11.48 -24.17
C LEU A 727 -3.78 -10.39 -23.12
N LYS A 728 -3.21 -9.26 -23.52
CA LYS A 728 -3.03 -8.08 -22.65
C LYS A 728 -4.37 -7.50 -22.19
N GLU A 729 -5.35 -7.37 -23.09
CA GLU A 729 -6.71 -6.91 -22.74
C GLU A 729 -7.37 -7.83 -21.71
N PHE A 730 -7.28 -9.15 -21.90
CA PHE A 730 -7.75 -10.14 -20.94
C PHE A 730 -7.06 -9.95 -19.59
N ALA A 731 -5.73 -9.83 -19.58
CA ALA A 731 -4.97 -9.70 -18.35
C ALA A 731 -5.36 -8.43 -17.55
N LEU A 732 -5.48 -7.28 -18.24
CA LEU A 732 -5.94 -6.04 -17.63
C LEU A 732 -7.34 -6.20 -17.03
N LYS A 733 -8.31 -6.69 -17.82
CA LYS A 733 -9.69 -6.87 -17.37
C LYS A 733 -9.80 -7.86 -16.22
N PHE A 734 -8.97 -8.91 -16.23
CA PHE A 734 -8.88 -9.88 -15.15
C PHE A 734 -8.42 -9.21 -13.85
N MET A 735 -7.32 -8.45 -13.89
CA MET A 735 -6.81 -7.74 -12.73
C MET A 735 -7.80 -6.72 -12.17
N GLU A 736 -8.47 -5.95 -13.02
CA GLU A 736 -9.44 -4.95 -12.57
C GLU A 736 -10.71 -5.56 -11.96
N ASP A 737 -11.19 -6.68 -12.52
CA ASP A 737 -12.34 -7.39 -11.95
C ASP A 737 -11.96 -8.11 -10.65
N CYS A 738 -10.75 -8.67 -10.58
CA CYS A 738 -10.24 -9.29 -9.36
C CYS A 738 -9.99 -8.27 -8.24
N TYR A 739 -9.49 -7.08 -8.57
CA TYR A 739 -9.40 -5.97 -7.63
C TYR A 739 -10.78 -5.60 -7.07
N GLY A 740 -11.79 -5.51 -7.95
CA GLY A 740 -13.16 -5.20 -7.56
C GLY A 740 -13.76 -6.22 -6.59
N VAL A 741 -13.62 -7.51 -6.88
CA VAL A 741 -14.14 -8.58 -6.00
C VAL A 741 -13.37 -8.67 -4.67
N CYS A 742 -12.13 -8.19 -4.59
CA CYS A 742 -11.38 -8.14 -3.32
C CYS A 742 -11.86 -7.01 -2.38
N ASN A 743 -12.83 -6.18 -2.77
CA ASN A 743 -13.34 -5.11 -1.93
C ASN A 743 -14.19 -5.66 -0.76
N VAL A 744 -13.76 -5.37 0.47
CA VAL A 744 -14.36 -5.89 1.71
C VAL A 744 -15.82 -5.47 1.87
N SER A 745 -16.21 -4.31 1.32
CA SER A 745 -17.58 -3.79 1.46
C SER A 745 -18.65 -4.71 0.85
N HIS A 746 -18.28 -5.56 -0.12
CA HIS A 746 -19.20 -6.53 -0.72
C HIS A 746 -19.62 -7.65 0.22
N TYR A 747 -18.89 -7.84 1.34
CA TYR A 747 -19.03 -9.00 2.22
C TYR A 747 -19.49 -8.63 3.64
N GLU A 748 -19.72 -7.35 3.93
CA GLU A 748 -20.09 -6.88 5.28
C GLU A 748 -21.35 -7.57 5.82
N GLY A 749 -22.30 -7.91 4.93
CA GLY A 749 -23.53 -8.60 5.28
C GLY A 749 -23.36 -10.08 5.62
N ASP A 750 -22.27 -10.70 5.19
CA ASP A 750 -22.00 -12.13 5.33
C ASP A 750 -21.04 -12.45 6.49
N VAL A 751 -20.52 -11.43 7.18
CA VAL A 751 -19.62 -11.60 8.32
C VAL A 751 -20.33 -12.36 9.45
N ASP A 752 -19.81 -13.54 9.78
CA ASP A 752 -20.33 -14.36 10.87
C ASP A 752 -20.18 -13.63 12.21
N ARG A 753 -21.31 -13.46 12.89
CA ARG A 753 -21.38 -12.72 14.14
C ARG A 753 -20.59 -13.38 15.27
N HIS A 754 -20.68 -14.70 15.41
CA HIS A 754 -20.03 -15.43 16.50
C HIS A 754 -18.50 -15.41 16.33
N GLN A 755 -18.03 -15.56 15.10
CA GLN A 755 -16.62 -15.44 14.73
C GLN A 755 -16.08 -14.02 15.02
N ALA A 756 -16.79 -12.98 14.58
CA ALA A 756 -16.36 -11.60 14.76
C ALA A 756 -16.34 -11.20 16.26
N GLU A 757 -17.36 -11.59 17.02
CA GLU A 757 -17.41 -11.39 18.49
C GLU A 757 -16.29 -12.15 19.20
N PHE A 758 -16.01 -13.40 18.81
CA PHE A 758 -14.91 -14.20 19.34
C PHE A 758 -13.55 -13.53 19.10
N ASN A 759 -13.27 -13.11 17.87
CA ASN A 759 -12.04 -12.42 17.50
C ASN A 759 -11.86 -11.12 18.31
N LEU A 760 -12.91 -10.32 18.47
CA LEU A 760 -12.89 -9.11 19.30
C LEU A 760 -12.63 -9.41 20.78
N ASN A 761 -13.24 -10.47 21.32
CA ASN A 761 -13.04 -10.88 22.70
C ASN A 761 -11.59 -11.31 22.98
N LEU A 762 -10.94 -12.00 22.04
CA LEU A 762 -9.52 -12.33 22.14
C LEU A 762 -8.61 -11.10 22.08
N ARG A 763 -8.92 -10.12 21.22
CA ARG A 763 -8.20 -8.84 21.21
C ARG A 763 -8.28 -8.15 22.58
N ARG A 764 -9.48 -8.06 23.17
CA ARG A 764 -9.68 -7.51 24.53
C ARG A 764 -8.93 -8.32 25.59
N PHE A 765 -9.00 -9.64 25.51
CA PHE A 765 -8.29 -10.53 26.43
C PHE A 765 -6.78 -10.27 26.44
N ARG A 766 -6.19 -10.02 25.26
CA ARG A 766 -4.77 -9.66 25.08
C ARG A 766 -4.46 -8.28 25.64
N HIS A 767 -5.33 -7.29 25.42
CA HIS A 767 -5.18 -5.93 25.97
C HIS A 767 -5.09 -5.91 27.49
N ASP A 768 -5.94 -6.70 28.15
CA ASP A 768 -5.96 -6.81 29.61
C ASP A 768 -4.70 -7.50 30.17
N ARG A 769 -3.93 -8.18 29.32
CA ARG A 769 -2.80 -9.05 29.70
C ARG A 769 -1.57 -8.78 28.84
N PRO A 770 -0.96 -7.57 28.92
CA PRO A 770 0.19 -7.21 28.10
C PRO A 770 1.40 -8.13 28.29
N TRP A 771 1.49 -8.82 29.44
CA TRP A 771 2.55 -9.79 29.72
C TRP A 771 2.54 -11.00 28.77
N LEU A 772 1.41 -11.28 28.11
CA LEU A 772 1.32 -12.34 27.09
C LEU A 772 2.29 -12.11 25.91
N GLY A 773 2.65 -10.85 25.63
CA GLY A 773 3.64 -10.49 24.60
C GLY A 773 5.05 -10.99 24.90
N GLN A 774 5.35 -11.40 26.13
CA GLN A 774 6.66 -11.88 26.56
C GLN A 774 6.79 -13.39 26.36
N ASN A 775 8.02 -13.87 26.11
CA ASN A 775 8.33 -15.30 25.99
C ASN A 775 7.96 -16.09 27.26
N LEU A 776 7.78 -17.41 27.12
CA LEU A 776 7.50 -18.28 28.27
C LEU A 776 8.66 -18.25 29.27
N ILE A 777 8.33 -18.30 30.57
CA ILE A 777 9.33 -18.32 31.65
C ILE A 777 9.01 -19.38 32.73
N GLY A 778 10.03 -19.76 33.51
CA GLY A 778 9.85 -20.50 34.76
C GLY A 778 9.08 -21.81 34.61
N THR A 779 7.86 -21.86 35.15
CA THR A 779 6.98 -23.04 35.17
C THR A 779 5.97 -23.09 34.03
N ASP A 780 6.00 -22.13 33.10
CA ASP A 780 5.19 -22.14 31.90
C ASP A 780 5.47 -23.43 31.09
N ARG A 781 4.42 -24.01 30.50
CA ARG A 781 4.50 -25.20 29.66
C ARG A 781 3.71 -25.02 28.40
N PHE A 782 4.24 -25.49 27.28
CA PHE A 782 3.56 -25.57 26.00
C PHE A 782 4.04 -26.81 25.27
N ASP A 783 3.11 -27.62 24.80
CA ASP A 783 3.41 -28.87 24.12
C ASP A 783 2.25 -29.24 23.18
N LYS A 784 2.41 -30.34 22.44
CA LYS A 784 1.38 -30.89 21.58
C LYS A 784 1.10 -32.36 21.87
N VAL A 785 -0.11 -32.79 21.51
CA VAL A 785 -0.46 -34.20 21.36
C VAL A 785 -0.64 -34.49 19.87
N SER A 786 0.03 -35.54 19.37
CA SER A 786 -0.12 -36.00 17.99
C SER A 786 -0.56 -37.46 17.96
N GLN A 787 -1.69 -37.75 17.31
CA GLN A 787 -2.22 -39.10 17.13
C GLN A 787 -2.78 -39.26 15.72
N GLY A 788 -2.08 -40.02 14.87
CA GLY A 788 -2.45 -40.12 13.45
C GLY A 788 -2.29 -38.76 12.76
N ASP A 789 -3.38 -38.21 12.23
CA ASP A 789 -3.44 -36.88 11.63
C ASP A 789 -3.91 -35.77 12.58
N ARG A 790 -4.17 -36.11 13.85
CA ARG A 790 -4.64 -35.18 14.87
C ARG A 790 -3.48 -34.42 15.48
N THR A 791 -3.59 -33.09 15.56
CA THR A 791 -2.63 -32.21 16.21
C THR A 791 -3.35 -31.29 17.19
N ILE A 792 -3.08 -31.45 18.49
CA ILE A 792 -3.65 -30.62 19.55
C ILE A 792 -2.53 -29.85 20.24
N PHE A 793 -2.63 -28.53 20.30
CA PHE A 793 -1.74 -27.69 21.10
C PHE A 793 -2.35 -27.48 22.48
N TYR A 794 -1.53 -27.51 23.52
CA TYR A 794 -1.97 -27.21 24.88
C TYR A 794 -0.84 -26.58 25.69
N GLY A 795 -1.21 -25.80 26.69
CA GLY A 795 -0.22 -25.16 27.53
C GLY A 795 -0.81 -24.45 28.74
N VAL A 796 0.07 -24.08 29.66
CA VAL A 796 -0.23 -23.22 30.81
C VAL A 796 0.85 -22.17 30.95
N ARG A 797 0.43 -20.93 31.22
CA ARG A 797 1.31 -19.81 31.52
C ARG A 797 0.84 -19.04 32.74
N THR A 798 1.76 -18.35 33.39
CA THR A 798 1.46 -17.53 34.56
C THR A 798 1.98 -16.11 34.39
N ASN A 799 1.32 -15.15 35.02
CA ASN A 799 1.79 -13.77 35.03
C ASN A 799 3.23 -13.72 35.58
N PRO A 800 4.21 -13.29 34.78
CA PRO A 800 5.63 -13.40 35.11
C PRO A 800 6.04 -12.53 36.30
N LYS A 801 5.24 -11.50 36.65
CA LYS A 801 5.56 -10.54 37.71
C LYS A 801 5.35 -11.13 39.10
N ASP A 802 4.25 -11.83 39.32
CA ASP A 802 3.79 -12.22 40.65
C ASP A 802 2.98 -13.53 40.69
N GLY A 803 2.71 -14.16 39.54
CA GLY A 803 1.86 -15.35 39.46
C GLY A 803 0.40 -15.09 39.87
N SER A 804 -0.05 -13.83 39.88
CA SER A 804 -1.41 -13.42 40.25
C SER A 804 -2.49 -13.99 39.34
N GLU A 805 -2.12 -14.40 38.13
CA GLU A 805 -3.01 -14.97 37.14
C GLU A 805 -2.34 -16.14 36.42
N GLY A 806 -3.11 -17.20 36.20
CA GLY A 806 -2.75 -18.31 35.33
C GLY A 806 -3.67 -18.38 34.13
N ILE A 807 -3.12 -18.77 32.98
CA ILE A 807 -3.86 -19.04 31.75
C ILE A 807 -3.53 -20.47 31.31
N ALA A 808 -4.54 -21.26 30.97
CA ALA A 808 -4.33 -22.54 30.31
C ALA A 808 -5.15 -22.60 29.02
N MET A 809 -4.59 -23.27 28.03
CA MET A 809 -5.11 -23.31 26.67
C MET A 809 -5.12 -24.74 26.16
N VAL A 810 -6.14 -25.06 25.35
CA VAL A 810 -6.10 -26.19 24.43
C VAL A 810 -6.72 -25.79 23.10
N ALA A 811 -6.09 -26.18 21.98
CA ALA A 811 -6.49 -25.82 20.64
C ALA A 811 -6.29 -27.00 19.68
N HIS A 812 -7.32 -27.35 18.92
CA HIS A 812 -7.28 -28.41 17.94
C HIS A 812 -6.86 -27.84 16.59
N MET A 813 -5.65 -28.15 16.17
CA MET A 813 -4.98 -27.52 15.02
C MET A 813 -5.18 -28.27 13.70
N GLY A 814 -5.60 -29.54 13.76
CA GLY A 814 -5.82 -30.34 12.56
C GLY A 814 -6.24 -31.78 12.86
N GLY A 815 -6.99 -32.39 11.95
CA GLY A 815 -7.34 -33.82 11.97
C GLY A 815 -8.74 -34.14 12.50
N ASP A 816 -9.02 -35.44 12.67
CA ASP A 816 -10.31 -35.93 13.20
C ASP A 816 -10.59 -35.47 14.64
N PRO A 817 -11.87 -35.36 15.07
CA PRO A 817 -12.23 -35.01 16.44
C PRO A 817 -11.49 -35.82 17.51
N MET A 818 -11.12 -35.13 18.60
CA MET A 818 -10.38 -35.71 19.71
C MET A 818 -10.98 -35.34 21.06
N THR A 819 -11.12 -36.34 21.92
CA THR A 819 -11.41 -36.12 23.34
C THR A 819 -10.17 -35.60 24.06
N VAL A 820 -10.30 -34.43 24.65
CA VAL A 820 -9.27 -33.69 25.39
C VAL A 820 -9.44 -33.89 26.90
N LYS A 821 -8.31 -34.02 27.60
CA LYS A 821 -8.24 -34.12 29.07
C LYS A 821 -7.24 -33.11 29.63
N LEU A 822 -7.54 -31.83 29.45
CA LEU A 822 -6.60 -30.73 29.71
C LEU A 822 -6.05 -30.73 31.15
N GLY A 823 -6.92 -30.99 32.13
CA GLY A 823 -6.53 -31.04 33.55
C GLY A 823 -5.55 -32.17 33.86
N GLU A 824 -5.71 -33.34 33.22
CA GLU A 824 -4.76 -34.45 33.36
C GLU A 824 -3.42 -34.13 32.67
N TRP A 825 -3.45 -33.62 31.44
CA TRP A 825 -2.24 -33.31 30.66
C TRP A 825 -1.37 -32.25 31.33
N LEU A 826 -1.99 -31.22 31.91
CA LEU A 826 -1.29 -30.15 32.60
C LEU A 826 -1.16 -30.38 34.11
N GLY A 827 -1.79 -31.41 34.69
CA GLY A 827 -1.82 -31.59 36.14
C GLY A 827 -2.53 -30.44 36.87
N LEU A 828 -3.60 -29.91 36.30
CA LEU A 828 -4.39 -28.80 36.83
C LEU A 828 -5.72 -29.30 37.41
N ASN A 829 -6.12 -28.76 38.56
CA ASN A 829 -7.48 -28.93 39.07
C ASN A 829 -8.41 -27.90 38.41
N LEU A 830 -8.96 -28.22 37.24
CA LEU A 830 -9.80 -27.31 36.44
C LEU A 830 -11.06 -26.81 37.17
N LYS A 831 -11.47 -27.40 38.30
CA LYS A 831 -12.53 -26.84 39.16
C LYS A 831 -12.17 -25.48 39.77
N GLN A 832 -10.89 -25.12 39.79
CA GLN A 832 -10.39 -23.83 40.24
C GLN A 832 -10.29 -22.81 39.10
N TRP A 833 -10.45 -23.25 37.85
CA TRP A 833 -10.29 -22.45 36.65
C TRP A 833 -11.66 -22.06 36.08
N GLN A 834 -11.70 -20.95 35.35
CA GLN A 834 -12.91 -20.44 34.70
C GLN A 834 -12.68 -20.32 33.20
N ILE A 835 -13.70 -20.63 32.41
CA ILE A 835 -13.66 -20.41 30.96
C ILE A 835 -13.57 -18.90 30.72
N ALA A 836 -12.51 -18.50 30.01
CA ALA A 836 -12.33 -17.11 29.61
C ALA A 836 -12.83 -16.89 28.18
N VAL A 837 -12.48 -17.78 27.25
CA VAL A 837 -12.89 -17.73 25.85
C VAL A 837 -13.02 -19.15 25.31
N ALA A 838 -14.11 -19.43 24.59
CA ALA A 838 -14.32 -20.66 23.82
C ALA A 838 -14.51 -20.32 22.34
N SER A 839 -13.98 -21.14 21.44
CA SER A 839 -14.20 -20.98 20.01
C SER A 839 -15.67 -21.16 19.63
N PRO A 840 -16.15 -20.52 18.54
CA PRO A 840 -17.52 -20.72 18.04
C PRO A 840 -17.90 -22.19 17.86
N GLY A 841 -19.15 -22.54 18.19
CA GLY A 841 -19.70 -23.90 18.10
C GLY A 841 -19.27 -24.89 19.19
N LEU A 842 -18.36 -24.50 20.11
CA LEU A 842 -17.95 -25.36 21.22
C LEU A 842 -18.96 -25.35 22.40
N GLU A 843 -19.64 -24.22 22.63
CA GLU A 843 -20.57 -24.04 23.74
C GLU A 843 -21.95 -24.69 23.49
N ASP A 844 -22.37 -24.79 22.22
CA ASP A 844 -23.76 -25.13 21.82
C ASP A 844 -24.21 -26.56 22.14
N ASN A 845 -23.28 -27.46 22.49
CA ASN A 845 -23.55 -28.90 22.68
C ASN A 845 -23.44 -29.37 24.15
N GLY A 846 -23.28 -28.47 25.13
CA GLY A 846 -23.02 -28.85 26.52
C GLY A 846 -21.62 -29.45 26.76
N ASN A 847 -20.73 -29.37 25.76
CA ASN A 847 -19.37 -29.91 25.81
C ASN A 847 -18.51 -29.32 26.93
N LEU A 848 -18.88 -28.16 27.47
CA LEU A 848 -18.12 -27.45 28.51
C LEU A 848 -18.70 -27.58 29.93
N GLU A 849 -19.73 -28.42 30.12
CA GLU A 849 -20.29 -28.71 31.46
C GLU A 849 -19.28 -29.45 32.37
N ASP A 850 -18.42 -30.29 31.77
CA ASP A 850 -17.34 -31.00 32.44
C ASP A 850 -15.98 -30.74 31.77
N LEU A 851 -15.23 -29.80 32.34
CA LEU A 851 -13.87 -29.48 31.87
C LEU A 851 -12.84 -30.60 32.12
N SER A 852 -13.20 -31.68 32.82
CA SER A 852 -12.29 -32.82 33.00
C SER A 852 -12.11 -33.63 31.71
N GLN A 853 -13.12 -33.67 30.85
CA GLN A 853 -13.10 -34.38 29.58
C GLN A 853 -14.14 -33.83 28.60
N PHE A 854 -13.70 -33.36 27.43
CA PHE A 854 -14.58 -32.84 26.37
C PHE A 854 -14.02 -33.10 24.98
N GLU A 855 -14.87 -33.10 23.95
CA GLU A 855 -14.44 -33.27 22.55
C GLU A 855 -14.09 -31.92 21.92
N LEU A 856 -12.95 -31.85 21.21
CA LEU A 856 -12.64 -30.78 20.28
C LEU A 856 -12.58 -31.32 18.85
N ARG A 857 -12.94 -30.46 17.90
CA ARG A 857 -12.82 -30.69 16.46
C ARG A 857 -11.84 -29.68 15.86
N ASP A 858 -11.42 -29.91 14.63
CA ASP A 858 -10.54 -28.99 13.91
C ASP A 858 -11.05 -27.54 13.99
N SER A 859 -10.13 -26.60 14.18
CA SER A 859 -10.39 -25.17 14.40
C SER A 859 -11.02 -24.80 15.76
N GLN A 860 -11.32 -25.75 16.64
CA GLN A 860 -11.87 -25.46 17.98
C GLN A 860 -10.81 -25.32 19.06
N GLY A 861 -11.08 -24.49 20.06
CA GLY A 861 -10.19 -24.27 21.19
C GLY A 861 -10.88 -23.68 22.41
N LEU A 862 -10.20 -23.80 23.54
CA LEU A 862 -10.65 -23.33 24.84
C LEU A 862 -9.49 -22.63 25.57
N LEU A 863 -9.79 -21.45 26.11
CA LEU A 863 -8.92 -20.69 26.99
C LEU A 863 -9.57 -20.58 28.37
N VAL A 864 -8.84 -20.99 29.40
CA VAL A 864 -9.29 -20.89 30.80
C VAL A 864 -8.31 -20.05 31.62
N THR A 865 -8.84 -19.35 32.63
CA THR A 865 -8.06 -18.52 33.54
C THR A 865 -8.20 -18.99 34.98
N PHE A 866 -7.16 -18.74 35.76
CA PHE A 866 -7.13 -18.92 37.19
C PHE A 866 -6.72 -17.60 37.83
N SER A 867 -7.56 -17.11 38.74
CA SER A 867 -7.19 -16.05 39.67
C SER A 867 -7.28 -16.63 41.08
N PRO A 868 -6.22 -16.58 41.90
CA PRO A 868 -6.31 -16.97 43.30
C PRO A 868 -7.43 -16.15 43.93
N LYS A 869 -8.46 -16.82 44.48
CA LYS A 869 -9.45 -16.12 45.31
C LYS A 869 -8.69 -15.46 46.47
N THR A 870 -8.85 -14.16 46.60
CA THR A 870 -8.32 -13.38 47.73
C THR A 870 -8.91 -13.85 49.05
#